data_AF-A0A0W0SRD4-F1
#
_entry.id   AF-A0A0W0SRD4-F1
#
_cell.length_a   1.000
_cell.length_b   1.000
_cell.length_c   1.000
_cell.angle_alpha   90.00
_cell.angle_beta   90.00
_cell.angle_gamma   90.00
#
_symmetry.space_group_name_H-M   'P 1'
#
loop_
_entity.id
_entity.type
_entity.pdbx_description
1 polymer ?
#
loop_
_entity_poly.entity_id
_entity_poly.type
_entity_poly.pdbx_seq_one_letter_code
_entity_poly.pdbx_strand_id
1 'polypeptide(L)'
;MTITAGIAEINSLDDAKAAWELFLGRFFSPEIPNEVDVTFNPELRKFTPRQNHDAKNQDPSNADGRTDHSDDFDDFLNGNEVTIPVGMVLRQKCLDDLEQAIREGDYKHRRFSYTSLPFYALWLFKQNKITRQQLATILARVQVLQTMPIKETFRIVDDQGQFTQDAKERLLPILKKNAYSGGLTDWHVERFRLLMHAAPKSEQMFYTSTANPKIARNGGLGTQLGDALARNGAWFRKNSLFTEHNVDIHMSFGAIEGLQIAIKGISGAAAARAKLGKVSIDSVKEGVEYNYRQTAVSIPDSGVEAITKGIHNYSYSPMPAVTAHDVFHARLHNTIPPEFHMMLNHMDYIASKHTKIPKSKLLWQLVDREFHAFQFQSINLNSPQQGARLFVNLFATDLEEEHPLLKNDHLTDEGIAIVWDMVNQPEKPEIWQKIYKVDINSLGEPYKKHILKMKDFAQSGSLKMDEHPKLINLKYRLFCTTSPADYKLLYQIIDTMKDDLLTNGKARLLFGKTKTNRVALKFGVPKHSFVITEENVKKFIPFLLNKYLFQGIDNQFIQQEARALSDKGVLGVTATALNEELQKFSSFEEKLAFLENCCIRIVKSEAYERKHPLVDSYFAFLKNPLTTSQRHHVRLLQEKMQELVTERLNELKEEPEKLEEFKWLMVNRDSKLAHVNTKRFYLHFDVLFANNADSQKSVPLNP
;
A
#
# COMPACT_ATOMS: atom_id res chain seq x y z
N MET A 1 3.90 -29.12 -5.41
CA MET A 1 2.45 -29.39 -5.46
C MET A 1 1.88 -28.78 -6.73
N THR A 2 1.40 -29.60 -7.64
CA THR A 2 0.68 -29.15 -8.84
C THR A 2 -0.70 -28.68 -8.39
N ILE A 3 -0.93 -27.37 -8.33
CA ILE A 3 -2.25 -26.79 -8.05
C ILE A 3 -3.12 -27.12 -9.26
N THR A 4 -3.96 -28.15 -9.16
CA THR A 4 -5.02 -28.41 -10.12
C THR A 4 -6.02 -27.25 -10.03
N ALA A 5 -5.88 -26.31 -10.96
CA ALA A 5 -6.72 -25.13 -11.13
C ALA A 5 -8.10 -25.50 -11.71
N GLY A 6 -8.90 -26.22 -10.94
CA GLY A 6 -10.32 -26.45 -11.21
C GLY A 6 -11.13 -26.06 -9.97
N ILE A 7 -12.24 -25.37 -10.16
CA ILE A 7 -13.27 -25.26 -9.13
C ILE A 7 -13.76 -26.70 -8.91
N ALA A 8 -13.40 -27.35 -7.79
CA ALA A 8 -14.05 -28.60 -7.42
C ALA A 8 -15.57 -28.34 -7.39
N GLU A 9 -16.32 -29.11 -8.16
CA GLU A 9 -17.77 -28.96 -8.22
C GLU A 9 -18.36 -29.32 -6.85
N ILE A 10 -19.28 -28.49 -6.36
CA ILE A 10 -20.00 -28.74 -5.11
C ILE A 10 -21.45 -28.96 -5.50
N ASN A 11 -21.80 -30.22 -5.79
CA ASN A 11 -23.12 -30.59 -6.29
C ASN A 11 -23.92 -31.38 -5.24
N SER A 12 -23.28 -31.81 -4.16
CA SER A 12 -23.88 -32.55 -3.06
C SER A 12 -23.49 -31.99 -1.69
N LEU A 13 -24.17 -32.47 -0.65
CA LEU A 13 -23.82 -32.13 0.73
C LEU A 13 -22.45 -32.68 1.14
N ASP A 14 -22.06 -33.85 0.63
CA ASP A 14 -20.75 -34.45 0.95
C ASP A 14 -19.61 -33.69 0.27
N ASP A 15 -19.81 -33.20 -0.96
CA ASP A 15 -18.86 -32.29 -1.61
C ASP A 15 -18.67 -31.00 -0.78
N ALA A 16 -19.76 -30.47 -0.20
CA ALA A 16 -19.72 -29.27 0.61
C ALA A 16 -18.97 -29.48 1.93
N LYS A 17 -19.12 -30.65 2.58
CA LYS A 17 -18.33 -31.03 3.76
C LYS A 17 -16.85 -31.14 3.43
N ALA A 18 -16.52 -31.86 2.35
CA ALA A 18 -15.15 -32.01 1.88
C ALA A 18 -14.54 -30.65 1.51
N ALA A 19 -15.33 -29.75 0.92
CA ALA A 19 -14.88 -28.40 0.61
C ALA A 19 -14.54 -27.59 1.87
N TRP A 20 -15.32 -27.71 2.94
CA TRP A 20 -15.01 -27.08 4.23
C TRP A 20 -13.75 -27.67 4.85
N GLU A 21 -13.60 -29.00 4.87
CA GLU A 21 -12.41 -29.67 5.41
C GLU A 21 -11.14 -29.22 4.67
N LEU A 22 -11.17 -29.22 3.34
CA LEU A 22 -10.06 -28.77 2.51
C LEU A 22 -9.77 -27.26 2.67
N PHE A 23 -10.81 -26.44 2.78
CA PHE A 23 -10.63 -25.01 2.97
C PHE A 23 -10.04 -24.70 4.35
N LEU A 24 -10.60 -25.27 5.42
CA LEU A 24 -10.12 -25.03 6.78
C LEU A 24 -8.72 -25.62 7.00
N GLY A 25 -8.45 -26.81 6.50
CA GLY A 25 -7.15 -27.47 6.60
C GLY A 25 -6.01 -26.74 5.89
N ARG A 26 -6.29 -25.77 5.01
CA ARG A 26 -5.27 -24.90 4.41
C ARG A 26 -4.80 -23.78 5.33
N PHE A 27 -5.61 -23.38 6.31
CA PHE A 27 -5.39 -22.13 7.05
C PHE A 27 -5.40 -22.31 8.57
N PHE A 28 -5.93 -23.41 9.06
CA PHE A 28 -6.14 -23.66 10.48
C PHE A 28 -5.59 -25.04 10.85
N SER A 29 -4.86 -25.10 11.98
CA SER A 29 -4.40 -26.34 12.57
C SER A 29 -5.09 -26.56 13.92
N PRO A 30 -6.04 -27.51 14.03
CA PRO A 30 -6.71 -27.82 15.29
C PRO A 30 -5.84 -28.68 16.22
N GLU A 31 -4.53 -28.72 16.03
CA GLU A 31 -3.65 -29.48 16.90
C GLU A 31 -3.28 -28.70 18.15
N ILE A 32 -3.45 -29.34 19.30
CA ILE A 32 -3.02 -28.83 20.61
C ILE A 32 -1.74 -29.57 20.97
N PRO A 33 -0.60 -28.88 21.12
CA PRO A 33 0.64 -29.51 21.56
C PRO A 33 0.47 -30.15 22.94
N ASN A 34 1.10 -31.30 23.16
CA ASN A 34 0.95 -32.10 24.39
C ASN A 34 1.29 -31.32 25.67
N GLU A 35 2.17 -30.32 25.58
CA GLU A 35 2.59 -29.45 26.66
C GLU A 35 1.61 -28.32 27.00
N VAL A 36 0.56 -28.10 26.21
CA VAL A 36 -0.40 -27.01 26.42
C VAL A 36 -1.55 -27.47 27.30
N ASP A 37 -1.64 -26.91 28.51
CA ASP A 37 -2.81 -27.13 29.37
C ASP A 37 -4.03 -26.34 28.85
N VAL A 38 -5.05 -27.10 28.43
CA VAL A 38 -6.34 -26.62 27.95
C VAL A 38 -7.48 -26.83 28.96
N THR A 39 -7.16 -27.31 30.16
CA THR A 39 -8.14 -27.45 31.25
C THR A 39 -8.69 -26.09 31.63
N PHE A 40 -10.01 -25.98 31.68
CA PHE A 40 -10.65 -24.73 32.06
C PHE A 40 -10.24 -24.32 33.48
N ASN A 41 -9.66 -23.13 33.60
CA ASN A 41 -9.26 -22.56 34.88
C ASN A 41 -10.08 -21.27 35.15
N PRO A 42 -11.05 -21.30 36.09
CA PRO A 42 -11.87 -20.12 36.40
C PRO A 42 -11.08 -18.97 37.04
N GLU A 43 -9.91 -19.27 37.61
CA GLU A 43 -9.02 -18.28 38.23
C GLU A 43 -7.97 -17.73 37.27
N LEU A 44 -7.93 -18.20 36.01
CA LEU A 44 -7.04 -17.63 35.00
C LEU A 44 -7.36 -16.14 34.82
N ARG A 45 -6.34 -15.30 34.87
CA ARG A 45 -6.47 -13.84 34.66
C ARG A 45 -5.95 -13.37 33.33
N LYS A 46 -5.11 -14.16 32.67
CA LYS A 46 -4.43 -13.77 31.44
C LYS A 46 -4.32 -14.96 30.50
N PHE A 47 -4.67 -14.76 29.23
CA PHE A 47 -4.24 -15.65 28.15
C PHE A 47 -2.94 -15.08 27.60
N THR A 48 -1.85 -15.82 27.78
CA THR A 48 -0.51 -15.39 27.38
C THR A 48 -0.06 -16.27 26.23
N PRO A 49 0.40 -15.69 25.10
CA PRO A 49 0.99 -16.47 24.02
C PRO A 49 2.30 -17.09 24.49
N ARG A 50 2.72 -18.22 23.90
CA ARG A 50 4.01 -18.83 24.23
C ARG A 50 5.17 -17.89 23.86
N GLN A 51 6.26 -17.97 24.64
CA GLN A 51 7.46 -17.15 24.43
C GLN A 51 8.25 -17.53 23.16
N ASN A 52 8.14 -18.77 22.67
CA ASN A 52 8.82 -19.20 21.46
C ASN A 52 7.92 -18.97 20.23
N HIS A 53 8.10 -17.84 19.57
CA HIS A 53 7.36 -17.44 18.36
C HIS A 53 7.70 -18.28 17.12
N ASP A 54 8.82 -19.02 17.14
CA ASP A 54 9.36 -19.76 15.98
C ASP A 54 8.77 -21.18 15.83
N ALA A 55 7.64 -21.49 16.47
CA ALA A 55 6.90 -22.74 16.26
C ALA A 55 6.30 -22.90 14.84
N LYS A 56 6.65 -22.01 13.89
CA LYS A 56 6.19 -22.00 12.49
C LYS A 56 7.06 -22.81 11.51
N ASN A 57 8.08 -23.54 11.96
CA ASN A 57 8.97 -24.29 11.05
C ASN A 57 9.04 -25.79 11.40
N GLN A 58 8.47 -26.64 10.54
CA GLN A 58 8.99 -27.99 10.32
C GLN A 58 9.35 -28.19 8.85
N ASP A 59 10.45 -28.93 8.66
CA ASP A 59 10.95 -29.42 7.39
C ASP A 59 10.20 -30.74 7.07
N PRO A 60 9.69 -30.94 5.84
CA PRO A 60 8.97 -32.15 5.44
C PRO A 60 9.77 -33.46 5.54
N SER A 61 11.02 -33.44 6.00
CA SER A 61 11.89 -34.61 6.14
C SER A 61 11.94 -35.27 7.54
N ASN A 62 11.25 -34.75 8.57
CA ASN A 62 11.41 -35.24 9.95
C ASN A 62 10.28 -36.18 10.44
N ALA A 63 10.65 -37.37 10.93
CA ALA A 63 9.76 -38.50 11.25
C ALA A 63 9.20 -38.52 12.70
N ASP A 64 9.44 -37.47 13.50
CA ASP A 64 9.21 -37.45 14.95
C ASP A 64 7.87 -36.84 15.40
N GLY A 65 6.95 -36.54 14.46
CA GLY A 65 5.53 -36.26 14.77
C GLY A 65 5.22 -34.90 15.40
N ARG A 66 5.64 -33.78 14.80
CA ARG A 66 5.04 -32.45 15.05
C ARG A 66 4.57 -31.82 13.73
N THR A 67 3.89 -30.68 13.78
CA THR A 67 3.24 -30.04 12.61
C THR A 67 3.77 -28.65 12.26
N ASP A 68 3.55 -28.25 11.01
CA ASP A 68 4.02 -27.02 10.34
C ASP A 68 3.39 -25.71 10.87
N HIS A 69 2.65 -25.75 11.98
CA HIS A 69 1.83 -24.64 12.45
C HIS A 69 2.06 -24.36 13.95
N SER A 70 2.23 -23.09 14.31
CA SER A 70 1.87 -22.64 15.65
C SER A 70 0.39 -22.99 15.87
N ASP A 71 0.02 -23.52 17.04
CA ASP A 71 -1.39 -23.84 17.30
C ASP A 71 -2.30 -22.63 17.01
N ASP A 72 -3.51 -22.91 16.54
CA ASP A 72 -4.42 -21.88 16.04
C ASP A 72 -4.78 -20.84 17.12
N PHE A 73 -4.63 -21.22 18.40
CA PHE A 73 -4.87 -20.34 19.54
C PHE A 73 -3.80 -19.25 19.67
N ASP A 74 -2.52 -19.62 19.72
CA ASP A 74 -1.42 -18.65 19.83
C ASP A 74 -1.29 -17.78 18.59
N ASP A 75 -1.50 -18.38 17.42
CA ASP A 75 -1.52 -17.64 16.17
C ASP A 75 -2.65 -16.59 16.17
N PHE A 76 -3.80 -16.89 16.79
CA PHE A 76 -4.90 -15.94 16.94
C PHE A 76 -4.56 -14.82 17.93
N LEU A 77 -3.92 -15.14 19.05
CA LEU A 77 -3.46 -14.15 20.04
C LEU A 77 -2.49 -13.13 19.45
N ASN A 78 -1.75 -13.53 18.40
CA ASN A 78 -0.91 -12.62 17.61
C ASN A 78 0.12 -11.88 18.47
N GLY A 79 0.73 -12.60 19.42
CA GLY A 79 1.71 -12.05 20.36
C GLY A 79 1.12 -11.18 21.48
N ASN A 80 -0.20 -11.05 21.58
CA ASN A 80 -0.85 -10.23 22.60
C ASN A 80 -1.24 -11.04 23.84
N GLU A 81 -1.04 -10.45 25.02
CA GLU A 81 -1.58 -10.95 26.28
C GLU A 81 -3.01 -10.42 26.49
N VAL A 82 -3.98 -11.31 26.66
CA VAL A 82 -5.39 -10.95 26.88
C VAL A 82 -5.70 -11.01 28.36
N THR A 83 -6.01 -9.86 28.97
CA THR A 83 -6.35 -9.78 30.39
C THR A 83 -7.86 -9.91 30.61
N ILE A 84 -8.27 -10.75 31.56
CA ILE A 84 -9.66 -10.83 32.02
C ILE A 84 -9.90 -9.69 33.03
N PRO A 85 -10.95 -8.86 32.86
CA PRO A 85 -11.24 -7.74 33.76
C PRO A 85 -11.30 -8.12 35.23
N VAL A 86 -10.79 -7.23 36.09
CA VAL A 86 -10.82 -7.41 37.54
C VAL A 86 -12.27 -7.52 38.02
N GLY A 87 -12.56 -8.53 38.84
CA GLY A 87 -13.90 -8.81 39.35
C GLY A 87 -14.76 -9.70 38.44
N MET A 88 -14.31 -10.02 37.22
CA MET A 88 -14.98 -11.02 36.38
C MET A 88 -14.65 -12.43 36.89
N VAL A 89 -15.69 -13.21 37.20
CA VAL A 89 -15.56 -14.61 37.68
C VAL A 89 -16.14 -15.54 36.63
N LEU A 90 -15.29 -16.41 36.09
CA LEU A 90 -15.70 -17.43 35.13
C LEU A 90 -16.10 -18.72 35.85
N ARG A 91 -17.05 -19.49 35.30
CA ARG A 91 -17.55 -20.74 35.89
C ARG A 91 -17.73 -21.81 34.83
N GLN A 92 -17.40 -23.07 35.16
CA GLN A 92 -17.52 -24.21 34.24
C GLN A 92 -18.93 -24.33 33.65
N LYS A 93 -19.98 -24.28 34.49
CA LYS A 93 -21.37 -24.32 34.03
C LYS A 93 -21.69 -23.26 32.96
N CYS A 94 -21.11 -22.07 33.06
CA CYS A 94 -21.33 -21.02 32.08
C CYS A 94 -20.60 -21.29 30.75
N LEU A 95 -19.43 -21.94 30.81
CA LEU A 95 -18.69 -22.42 29.65
C LEU A 95 -19.49 -23.51 28.92
N ASP A 96 -19.98 -24.51 29.66
CA ASP A 96 -20.78 -25.62 29.11
C ASP A 96 -22.09 -25.12 28.49
N ASP A 97 -22.79 -24.21 29.19
CA ASP A 97 -24.00 -23.55 28.67
C ASP A 97 -23.72 -22.81 27.34
N LEU A 98 -22.55 -22.19 27.20
CA LEU A 98 -22.17 -21.47 25.98
C LEU A 98 -21.81 -22.45 24.85
N GLU A 99 -21.05 -23.49 25.14
CA GLU A 99 -20.71 -24.55 24.19
C GLU A 99 -21.98 -25.17 23.59
N GLN A 100 -22.94 -25.50 24.45
CA GLN A 100 -24.23 -26.05 24.03
C GLN A 100 -24.98 -25.10 23.10
N ALA A 101 -25.04 -23.80 23.46
CA ALA A 101 -25.73 -22.80 22.65
C ALA A 101 -25.04 -22.56 21.29
N ILE A 102 -23.70 -22.58 21.24
CA ILE A 102 -22.95 -22.52 19.98
C ILE A 102 -23.26 -23.75 19.12
N ARG A 103 -23.21 -24.95 19.70
CA ARG A 103 -23.52 -26.20 18.99
C ARG A 103 -24.94 -26.21 18.38
N GLU A 104 -25.89 -25.63 19.09
CA GLU A 104 -27.28 -25.50 18.62
C GLU A 104 -27.51 -24.32 17.68
N GLY A 105 -26.57 -23.38 17.60
CA GLY A 105 -26.75 -22.11 16.89
C GLY A 105 -27.72 -21.15 17.58
N ASP A 106 -27.96 -21.30 18.88
CA ASP A 106 -28.88 -20.46 19.65
C ASP A 106 -28.20 -19.16 20.13
N TYR A 107 -28.12 -18.18 19.22
CA TYR A 107 -27.64 -16.83 19.54
C TYR A 107 -28.63 -15.98 20.36
N LYS A 108 -29.85 -16.47 20.61
CA LYS A 108 -30.81 -15.84 21.53
C LYS A 108 -30.56 -16.27 22.99
N HIS A 109 -29.77 -17.32 23.20
CA HIS A 109 -29.38 -17.77 24.52
C HIS A 109 -28.73 -16.64 25.33
N ARG A 110 -29.10 -16.52 26.61
CA ARG A 110 -28.68 -15.41 27.51
C ARG A 110 -27.17 -15.16 27.58
N ARG A 111 -26.37 -16.20 27.33
CA ARG A 111 -24.89 -16.11 27.39
C ARG A 111 -24.32 -15.18 26.31
N PHE A 112 -25.01 -15.03 25.18
CA PHE A 112 -24.60 -14.15 24.09
C PHE A 112 -24.79 -12.66 24.37
N SER A 113 -25.30 -12.30 25.55
CA SER A 113 -25.51 -10.93 26.00
C SER A 113 -24.62 -10.55 27.20
N TYR A 114 -23.80 -11.48 27.71
CA TYR A 114 -22.97 -11.22 28.89
C TYR A 114 -21.63 -10.60 28.49
N THR A 115 -21.13 -9.68 29.30
CA THR A 115 -19.81 -9.04 29.11
C THR A 115 -18.66 -10.05 29.17
N SER A 116 -18.85 -11.19 29.85
CA SER A 116 -17.88 -12.29 29.92
C SER A 116 -17.84 -13.19 28.68
N LEU A 117 -18.75 -13.01 27.71
CA LEU A 117 -18.86 -13.87 26.52
C LEU A 117 -17.53 -14.07 25.78
N PRO A 118 -16.74 -13.01 25.48
CA PRO A 118 -15.49 -13.18 24.74
C PRO A 118 -14.49 -14.13 25.43
N PHE A 119 -14.43 -14.11 26.76
CA PHE A 119 -13.49 -14.91 27.54
C PHE A 119 -13.92 -16.38 27.63
N TYR A 120 -15.22 -16.66 27.69
CA TYR A 120 -15.71 -18.03 27.54
C TYR A 120 -15.46 -18.56 26.12
N ALA A 121 -15.68 -17.74 25.09
CA ALA A 121 -15.40 -18.12 23.71
C ALA A 121 -13.90 -18.40 23.49
N LEU A 122 -13.01 -17.59 24.07
CA LEU A 122 -11.56 -17.86 24.08
C LEU A 122 -11.21 -19.19 24.74
N TRP A 123 -11.83 -19.53 25.86
CA TRP A 123 -11.62 -20.82 26.51
C TRP A 123 -12.08 -21.98 25.63
N LEU A 124 -13.25 -21.89 25.02
CA LEU A 124 -13.74 -22.91 24.09
C LEU A 124 -12.82 -23.07 22.88
N PHE A 125 -12.27 -21.97 22.38
CA PHE A 125 -11.32 -22.00 21.28
C PHE A 125 -9.99 -22.61 21.71
N LYS A 126 -9.45 -22.24 22.88
CA LYS A 126 -8.25 -22.86 23.46
C LYS A 126 -8.41 -24.38 23.63
N GLN A 127 -9.63 -24.84 23.88
CA GLN A 127 -9.99 -26.26 24.01
C GLN A 127 -10.29 -26.96 22.68
N ASN A 128 -10.19 -26.26 21.54
CA ASN A 128 -10.61 -26.71 20.22
C ASN A 128 -12.06 -27.22 20.15
N LYS A 129 -12.93 -26.71 21.03
CA LYS A 129 -14.37 -27.00 21.03
C LYS A 129 -15.14 -26.15 20.03
N ILE A 130 -14.57 -25.00 19.66
CA ILE A 130 -15.06 -24.14 18.58
C ILE A 130 -13.89 -23.80 17.66
N THR A 131 -14.18 -23.53 16.40
CA THR A 131 -13.17 -23.11 15.41
C THR A 131 -12.84 -21.63 15.56
N ARG A 132 -11.72 -21.19 14.97
CA ARG A 132 -11.42 -19.76 14.84
C ARG A 132 -12.52 -19.00 14.11
N GLN A 133 -13.15 -19.61 13.11
CA GLN A 133 -14.27 -19.00 12.37
C GLN A 133 -15.45 -18.70 13.32
N GLN A 134 -15.81 -19.65 14.19
CA GLN A 134 -16.85 -19.46 15.20
C GLN A 134 -16.46 -18.39 16.24
N LEU A 135 -15.21 -18.40 16.70
CA LEU A 135 -14.71 -17.34 17.59
C LEU A 135 -14.78 -15.96 16.93
N ALA A 136 -14.36 -15.83 15.67
CA ALA A 136 -14.41 -14.59 14.91
C ALA A 136 -15.85 -14.08 14.75
N THR A 137 -16.81 -14.96 14.44
CA THR A 137 -18.24 -14.64 14.40
C THR A 137 -18.73 -14.07 15.74
N ILE A 138 -18.35 -14.71 16.86
CA ILE A 138 -18.74 -14.26 18.20
C ILE A 138 -18.15 -12.88 18.51
N LEU A 139 -16.86 -12.67 18.27
CA LEU A 139 -16.18 -11.41 18.56
C LEU A 139 -16.67 -10.27 17.67
N ALA A 140 -16.87 -10.51 16.38
CA ALA A 140 -17.45 -9.51 15.47
C ALA A 140 -18.85 -9.09 15.92
N ARG A 141 -19.68 -10.05 16.37
CA ARG A 141 -20.99 -9.77 16.93
C ARG A 141 -20.91 -8.94 18.22
N VAL A 142 -19.94 -9.20 19.09
CA VAL A 142 -19.69 -8.39 20.30
C VAL A 142 -19.31 -6.95 19.93
N GLN A 143 -18.42 -6.76 18.96
CA GLN A 143 -18.02 -5.42 18.48
C GLN A 143 -19.21 -4.65 17.90
N VAL A 144 -20.12 -5.32 17.19
CA VAL A 144 -21.38 -4.72 16.74
C VAL A 144 -22.24 -4.31 17.95
N LEU A 145 -22.44 -5.19 18.93
CA LEU A 145 -23.26 -4.91 20.11
C LEU A 145 -22.80 -3.70 20.93
N GLN A 146 -21.49 -3.43 20.97
CA GLN A 146 -20.95 -2.25 21.64
C GLN A 146 -21.36 -0.93 20.98
N THR A 147 -21.65 -0.95 19.69
CA THR A 147 -21.92 0.24 18.88
C THR A 147 -23.36 0.32 18.41
N MET A 148 -24.08 -0.80 18.39
CA MET A 148 -25.43 -0.96 17.86
C MET A 148 -26.18 -2.12 18.54
N PRO A 149 -27.43 -1.93 18.99
CA PRO A 149 -28.26 -3.05 19.41
C PRO A 149 -28.56 -4.00 18.24
N ILE A 150 -28.41 -5.31 18.48
CA ILE A 150 -28.91 -6.35 17.58
C ILE A 150 -30.43 -6.41 17.71
N LYS A 151 -31.13 -6.39 16.57
CA LYS A 151 -32.58 -6.52 16.50
C LYS A 151 -33.00 -7.98 16.45
N GLU A 152 -32.43 -8.73 15.52
CA GLU A 152 -32.85 -10.10 15.26
C GLU A 152 -31.74 -10.93 14.63
N THR A 153 -31.76 -12.24 14.89
CA THR A 153 -30.87 -13.24 14.31
C THR A 153 -31.71 -14.29 13.60
N PHE A 154 -31.32 -14.62 12.38
CA PHE A 154 -32.04 -15.50 11.46
C PHE A 154 -31.15 -16.67 11.04
N ARG A 155 -31.77 -17.83 10.81
CA ARG A 155 -31.09 -18.96 10.15
C ARG A 155 -31.06 -18.75 8.65
N ILE A 156 -29.96 -19.13 8.00
CA ILE A 156 -29.83 -19.09 6.54
C ILE A 156 -30.54 -20.29 5.91
N VAL A 157 -30.34 -21.48 6.48
CA VAL A 157 -30.98 -22.71 6.05
C VAL A 157 -31.79 -23.36 7.18
N ASP A 158 -32.86 -24.05 6.81
CA ASP A 158 -33.69 -24.86 7.71
C ASP A 158 -33.05 -26.23 8.00
N ASP A 159 -33.78 -27.08 8.73
CA ASP A 159 -33.29 -28.41 9.11
C ASP A 159 -33.21 -29.38 7.92
N GLN A 160 -33.89 -29.07 6.81
CA GLN A 160 -33.81 -29.77 5.54
C GLN A 160 -32.73 -29.20 4.61
N GLY A 161 -31.96 -28.20 5.07
CA GLY A 161 -30.92 -27.54 4.30
C GLY A 161 -31.44 -26.58 3.22
N GLN A 162 -32.73 -26.27 3.21
CA GLN A 162 -33.31 -25.30 2.27
C GLN A 162 -33.18 -23.88 2.80
N PHE A 163 -33.06 -22.90 1.91
CA PHE A 163 -33.04 -21.50 2.34
C PHE A 163 -34.34 -21.13 3.07
N THR A 164 -34.21 -20.52 4.25
CA THR A 164 -35.34 -19.99 5.03
C THR A 164 -36.01 -18.83 4.30
N GLN A 165 -37.23 -18.49 4.69
CA GLN A 165 -37.95 -17.35 4.12
C GLN A 165 -37.22 -16.03 4.38
N ASP A 166 -36.69 -15.83 5.59
CA ASP A 166 -35.91 -14.64 5.92
C ASP A 166 -34.63 -14.54 5.06
N ALA A 167 -33.94 -15.64 4.81
CA ALA A 167 -32.78 -15.65 3.93
C ALA A 167 -33.16 -15.24 2.50
N LYS A 168 -34.27 -15.76 1.97
CA LYS A 168 -34.79 -15.42 0.63
C LYS A 168 -35.17 -13.95 0.51
N GLU A 169 -35.81 -13.37 1.52
CA GLU A 169 -36.33 -12.00 1.47
C GLU A 169 -35.31 -10.92 1.87
N ARG A 170 -34.31 -11.28 2.70
CA ARG A 170 -33.40 -10.31 3.32
C ARG A 170 -31.96 -10.49 2.86
N LEU A 171 -31.46 -11.71 2.85
CA LEU A 171 -30.04 -12.00 2.60
C LEU A 171 -29.74 -12.15 1.11
N LEU A 172 -30.38 -13.10 0.42
CA LEU A 172 -30.09 -13.42 -0.98
C LEU A 172 -30.18 -12.21 -1.94
N PRO A 173 -31.16 -11.28 -1.82
CA PRO A 173 -31.21 -10.10 -2.69
C PRO A 173 -29.97 -9.20 -2.53
N ILE A 174 -29.44 -9.09 -1.31
CA ILE A 174 -28.23 -8.32 -1.02
C ILE A 174 -27.00 -9.02 -1.57
N LEU A 175 -26.90 -10.34 -1.39
CA LEU A 175 -25.77 -11.11 -1.92
C LEU A 175 -25.73 -11.06 -3.44
N LYS A 176 -26.87 -11.19 -4.12
CA LYS A 176 -26.98 -11.07 -5.58
C LYS A 176 -26.57 -9.69 -6.08
N LYS A 177 -27.00 -8.61 -5.39
CA LYS A 177 -26.66 -7.22 -5.77
C LYS A 177 -25.19 -6.87 -5.56
N ASN A 178 -24.56 -7.39 -4.51
CA ASN A 178 -23.20 -7.02 -4.10
C ASN A 178 -22.16 -8.11 -4.38
N ALA A 179 -22.49 -9.04 -5.26
CA ALA A 179 -21.60 -10.12 -5.66
C ALA A 179 -20.40 -9.57 -6.43
N TYR A 180 -19.20 -9.97 -6.01
CA TYR A 180 -18.00 -9.61 -6.75
C TYR A 180 -17.89 -10.50 -7.99
N SER A 181 -17.18 -10.02 -9.01
CA SER A 181 -16.99 -10.71 -10.29
C SER A 181 -18.26 -10.93 -11.14
N GLY A 182 -19.20 -9.98 -11.10
CA GLY A 182 -20.27 -9.88 -12.10
C GLY A 182 -21.59 -10.59 -11.78
N GLY A 183 -21.82 -11.00 -10.51
CA GLY A 183 -23.11 -11.52 -10.05
C GLY A 183 -23.08 -12.93 -9.44
N LEU A 184 -24.17 -13.32 -8.76
CA LEU A 184 -24.43 -14.71 -8.37
C LEU A 184 -25.40 -15.35 -9.36
N THR A 185 -24.95 -16.40 -10.05
CA THR A 185 -25.82 -17.28 -10.84
C THR A 185 -26.59 -18.22 -9.91
N ASP A 186 -27.64 -18.88 -10.41
CA ASP A 186 -28.38 -19.87 -9.62
C ASP A 186 -27.49 -21.05 -9.21
N TRP A 187 -26.49 -21.39 -10.03
CA TRP A 187 -25.45 -22.36 -9.68
C TRP A 187 -24.63 -21.91 -8.46
N HIS A 188 -24.18 -20.65 -8.40
CA HIS A 188 -23.48 -20.13 -7.21
C HIS A 188 -24.38 -20.13 -5.97
N VAL A 189 -25.66 -19.79 -6.12
CA VAL A 189 -26.64 -19.77 -5.03
C VAL A 189 -26.87 -21.18 -4.47
N GLU A 190 -26.97 -22.18 -5.33
CA GLU A 190 -27.14 -23.57 -4.92
C GLU A 190 -25.90 -24.11 -4.18
N ARG A 191 -24.70 -23.80 -4.68
CA ARG A 191 -23.45 -24.12 -3.96
C ARG A 191 -23.40 -23.47 -2.57
N PHE A 192 -23.78 -22.20 -2.48
CA PHE A 192 -23.85 -21.49 -1.22
C PHE A 192 -24.84 -22.17 -0.25
N ARG A 193 -26.00 -22.62 -0.74
CA ARG A 193 -26.97 -23.39 0.05
C ARG A 193 -26.35 -24.66 0.65
N LEU A 194 -25.68 -25.45 -0.19
CA LEU A 194 -25.03 -26.70 0.21
C LEU A 194 -23.91 -26.45 1.24
N LEU A 195 -23.08 -25.44 1.01
CA LEU A 195 -22.04 -25.02 1.95
C LEU A 195 -22.61 -24.56 3.29
N MET A 196 -23.72 -23.81 3.28
CA MET A 196 -24.39 -23.44 4.52
C MET A 196 -25.04 -24.63 5.20
N HIS A 197 -25.56 -25.60 4.47
CA HIS A 197 -26.10 -26.81 5.08
C HIS A 197 -25.01 -27.66 5.77
N ALA A 198 -23.80 -27.69 5.19
CA ALA A 198 -22.64 -28.39 5.75
C ALA A 198 -21.95 -27.64 6.91
N ALA A 199 -22.11 -26.32 7.01
CA ALA A 199 -21.45 -25.52 8.04
C ALA A 199 -21.98 -25.82 9.46
N PRO A 200 -21.20 -25.56 10.53
CA PRO A 200 -21.70 -25.65 11.91
C PRO A 200 -22.94 -24.78 12.12
N LYS A 201 -23.91 -25.21 12.93
CA LYS A 201 -25.16 -24.47 13.16
C LYS A 201 -24.95 -23.01 13.58
N SER A 202 -23.91 -22.73 14.37
CA SER A 202 -23.53 -21.37 14.76
C SER A 202 -23.11 -20.46 13.60
N GLU A 203 -22.72 -21.03 12.47
CA GLU A 203 -22.32 -20.29 11.28
C GLU A 203 -23.47 -20.21 10.24
N GLN A 204 -24.55 -20.98 10.40
CA GLN A 204 -25.72 -20.98 9.53
C GLN A 204 -26.66 -19.78 9.77
N MET A 205 -26.11 -18.60 10.04
CA MET A 205 -26.88 -17.46 10.51
C MET A 205 -26.46 -16.14 9.88
N PHE A 206 -27.40 -15.20 9.89
CA PHE A 206 -27.14 -13.77 9.70
C PHE A 206 -27.97 -12.99 10.71
N TYR A 207 -27.59 -11.75 11.00
CA TYR A 207 -28.29 -10.94 11.99
C TYR A 207 -28.40 -9.48 11.54
N THR A 208 -29.35 -8.78 12.15
CA THR A 208 -29.62 -7.37 11.88
C THR A 208 -29.33 -6.52 13.10
N SER A 209 -28.76 -5.35 12.89
CA SER A 209 -28.61 -4.32 13.92
C SER A 209 -29.35 -3.05 13.53
N THR A 210 -29.59 -2.19 14.50
CA THR A 210 -30.02 -0.81 14.22
C THR A 210 -28.92 -0.09 13.48
N ALA A 211 -29.24 0.56 12.35
CA ALA A 211 -28.25 1.31 11.59
C ALA A 211 -27.63 2.43 12.42
N ASN A 212 -26.30 2.57 12.35
CA ASN A 212 -25.58 3.67 13.01
C ASN A 212 -25.03 4.65 11.96
N PRO A 213 -25.54 5.89 11.90
CA PRO A 213 -25.07 6.91 10.97
C PRO A 213 -23.64 7.39 11.25
N LYS A 214 -23.04 7.02 12.40
CA LYS A 214 -21.64 7.29 12.73
C LYS A 214 -20.66 6.26 12.15
N ILE A 215 -21.16 5.12 11.66
CA ILE A 215 -20.34 4.11 10.96
C ILE A 215 -20.49 4.27 9.45
N ALA A 216 -21.73 4.29 8.99
CA ALA A 216 -22.09 4.53 7.59
C ALA A 216 -23.35 5.40 7.58
N ARG A 217 -23.39 6.46 6.79
CA ARG A 217 -24.55 7.35 6.64
C ARG A 217 -25.60 6.73 5.73
N ASN A 218 -26.82 7.24 5.84
CA ASN A 218 -27.87 6.88 4.89
C ASN A 218 -27.45 7.29 3.48
N GLY A 219 -27.48 6.35 2.54
CA GLY A 219 -27.05 6.57 1.16
C GLY A 219 -25.54 6.43 0.89
N GLY A 220 -24.69 6.22 1.91
CA GLY A 220 -23.27 5.89 1.71
C GLY A 220 -22.38 7.00 1.11
N LEU A 221 -22.80 8.27 1.18
CA LEU A 221 -22.07 9.42 0.59
C LEU A 221 -21.22 10.19 1.60
N GLY A 222 -20.96 9.65 2.79
CA GLY A 222 -20.12 10.31 3.80
C GLY A 222 -18.62 10.02 3.66
N THR A 223 -17.86 10.67 4.55
CA THR A 223 -16.39 10.61 4.65
C THR A 223 -15.91 9.54 5.64
N GLN A 224 -16.76 8.58 6.03
CA GLN A 224 -16.40 7.51 6.96
C GLN A 224 -15.99 6.24 6.21
N LEU A 225 -15.18 5.39 6.84
CA LEU A 225 -14.81 4.10 6.26
C LEU A 225 -16.04 3.25 5.92
N GLY A 226 -17.06 3.22 6.80
CA GLY A 226 -18.29 2.46 6.52
C GLY A 226 -19.09 2.99 5.33
N ASP A 227 -19.00 4.30 5.01
CA ASP A 227 -19.58 4.83 3.77
C ASP A 227 -18.86 4.28 2.53
N ALA A 228 -17.53 4.21 2.57
CA ALA A 228 -16.74 3.61 1.49
C ALA A 228 -17.06 2.11 1.33
N LEU A 229 -17.16 1.38 2.45
CA LEU A 229 -17.56 -0.03 2.43
C LEU A 229 -18.98 -0.21 1.88
N ALA A 230 -19.92 0.68 2.19
CA ALA A 230 -21.27 0.64 1.64
C ALA A 230 -21.28 0.85 0.12
N ARG A 231 -20.51 1.83 -0.39
CA ARG A 231 -20.35 2.06 -1.84
C ARG A 231 -19.74 0.84 -2.55
N ASN A 232 -18.82 0.15 -1.88
CA ASN A 232 -18.14 -1.03 -2.40
C ASN A 232 -18.88 -2.35 -2.11
N GLY A 233 -20.13 -2.31 -1.64
CA GLY A 233 -20.93 -3.52 -1.38
C GLY A 233 -20.32 -4.46 -0.32
N ALA A 234 -19.56 -3.91 0.61
CA ALA A 234 -18.97 -4.59 1.77
C ALA A 234 -19.68 -4.25 3.09
N TRP A 235 -20.51 -3.20 3.11
CA TRP A 235 -21.40 -2.88 4.22
C TRP A 235 -22.86 -2.96 3.76
N PHE A 236 -23.63 -3.88 4.32
CA PHE A 236 -24.98 -4.19 3.85
C PHE A 236 -26.05 -3.45 4.64
N ARG A 237 -26.53 -2.33 4.08
CA ARG A 237 -27.67 -1.59 4.64
C ARG A 237 -28.94 -1.86 3.86
N LYS A 238 -30.01 -2.25 4.56
CA LYS A 238 -31.37 -2.30 3.99
C LYS A 238 -32.11 -1.02 4.40
N ASN A 239 -32.39 -0.17 3.41
CA ASN A 239 -33.21 1.01 3.60
C ASN A 239 -34.68 0.60 3.56
N SER A 240 -35.44 0.96 4.59
CA SER A 240 -36.89 0.77 4.57
C SER A 240 -37.54 2.02 4.01
N LEU A 241 -38.36 1.88 2.97
CA LEU A 241 -39.16 2.98 2.42
C LEU A 241 -40.39 3.29 3.31
N PHE A 242 -40.73 2.40 4.25
CA PHE A 242 -42.00 2.44 4.99
C PHE A 242 -41.84 2.47 6.52
N THR A 243 -40.62 2.37 7.04
CA THR A 243 -40.34 2.49 8.47
C THR A 243 -39.09 3.35 8.70
N GLU A 244 -39.08 4.15 9.77
CA GLU A 244 -37.98 5.07 10.14
C GLU A 244 -36.67 4.37 10.55
N HIS A 245 -36.54 3.06 10.34
CA HIS A 245 -35.47 2.26 10.91
C HIS A 245 -34.74 1.44 9.86
N ASN A 246 -33.73 2.07 9.24
CA ASN A 246 -32.73 1.35 8.47
C ASN A 246 -32.04 0.30 9.35
N VAL A 247 -31.74 -0.85 8.75
CA VAL A 247 -31.04 -1.95 9.42
C VAL A 247 -29.77 -2.31 8.67
N ASP A 248 -28.73 -2.59 9.43
CA ASP A 248 -27.48 -3.15 8.90
C ASP A 248 -27.56 -4.68 9.04
N ILE A 249 -27.21 -5.40 7.97
CA ILE A 249 -27.20 -6.86 7.90
C ILE A 249 -25.77 -7.35 8.01
N HIS A 250 -25.55 -8.29 8.92
CA HIS A 250 -24.26 -8.87 9.25
C HIS A 250 -24.32 -10.38 9.03
N MET A 251 -23.24 -10.94 8.50
CA MET A 251 -23.10 -12.37 8.28
C MET A 251 -22.10 -12.96 9.28
N SER A 252 -22.26 -14.25 9.59
CA SER A 252 -21.21 -15.03 10.23
C SER A 252 -19.98 -15.15 9.31
N PHE A 253 -18.80 -15.41 9.89
CA PHE A 253 -17.60 -15.67 9.10
C PHE A 253 -17.77 -16.91 8.21
N GLY A 254 -18.48 -17.96 8.68
CA GLY A 254 -18.81 -19.11 7.85
C GLY A 254 -19.71 -18.79 6.66
N ALA A 255 -20.67 -17.87 6.79
CA ALA A 255 -21.45 -17.42 5.65
C ALA A 255 -20.61 -16.58 4.67
N ILE A 256 -19.70 -15.75 5.18
CA ILE A 256 -18.80 -14.93 4.34
C ILE A 256 -17.83 -15.81 3.55
N GLU A 257 -17.19 -16.78 4.19
CA GLU A 257 -16.25 -17.70 3.54
C GLU A 257 -16.97 -18.72 2.65
N GLY A 258 -18.13 -19.23 3.08
CA GLY A 258 -18.97 -20.10 2.27
C GLY A 258 -19.41 -19.43 0.96
N LEU A 259 -19.74 -18.13 1.00
CA LEU A 259 -20.03 -17.37 -0.22
C LEU A 259 -18.80 -17.23 -1.13
N GLN A 260 -17.61 -17.01 -0.56
CA GLN A 260 -16.37 -16.93 -1.34
C GLN A 260 -16.05 -18.26 -2.02
N ILE A 261 -16.19 -19.39 -1.31
CA ILE A 261 -16.01 -20.75 -1.86
C ILE A 261 -17.06 -21.02 -2.96
N ALA A 262 -18.32 -20.62 -2.76
CA ALA A 262 -19.37 -20.82 -3.74
C ALA A 262 -19.08 -20.11 -5.08
N ILE A 263 -18.47 -18.92 -5.03
CA ILE A 263 -18.13 -18.12 -6.22
C ILE A 263 -16.81 -18.56 -6.86
N LYS A 264 -15.79 -18.88 -6.04
CA LYS A 264 -14.39 -18.99 -6.50
C LYS A 264 -13.80 -20.39 -6.39
N GLY A 265 -14.54 -21.32 -5.78
CA GLY A 265 -14.02 -22.63 -5.40
C GLY A 265 -13.04 -22.54 -4.24
N ILE A 266 -12.61 -23.71 -3.75
CA ILE A 266 -11.73 -23.84 -2.58
C ILE A 266 -10.43 -23.09 -2.83
N SER A 267 -9.72 -23.41 -3.92
CA SER A 267 -8.39 -22.84 -4.23
C SER A 267 -8.41 -21.34 -4.50
N GLY A 268 -9.54 -20.79 -4.96
CA GLY A 268 -9.70 -19.38 -5.28
C GLY A 268 -10.28 -18.53 -4.14
N ALA A 269 -10.77 -19.14 -3.07
CA ALA A 269 -11.28 -18.43 -1.90
C ALA A 269 -10.16 -18.19 -0.88
N ALA A 270 -10.03 -16.94 -0.44
CA ALA A 270 -9.20 -16.51 0.68
C ALA A 270 -10.00 -16.55 2.00
N ALA A 271 -9.35 -17.03 3.06
CA ALA A 271 -9.91 -16.96 4.40
C ALA A 271 -9.78 -15.56 5.01
N ALA A 272 -10.77 -15.16 5.80
CA ALA A 272 -10.73 -13.97 6.65
C ALA A 272 -10.15 -14.39 8.02
N ARG A 273 -8.81 -14.56 8.04
CA ARG A 273 -8.09 -15.12 9.18
C ARG A 273 -8.05 -14.12 10.33
N ALA A 274 -8.97 -14.26 11.28
CA ALA A 274 -9.06 -13.36 12.43
C ALA A 274 -7.78 -13.39 13.29
N LYS A 275 -7.31 -12.20 13.65
CA LYS A 275 -6.13 -11.95 14.50
C LYS A 275 -6.48 -10.91 15.55
N LEU A 276 -6.08 -11.14 16.80
CA LEU A 276 -6.29 -10.17 17.86
C LEU A 276 -5.34 -8.98 17.71
N GLY A 277 -5.87 -7.77 17.91
CA GLY A 277 -5.08 -6.55 17.99
C GLY A 277 -4.54 -6.07 16.64
N LYS A 278 -3.29 -5.62 16.62
CA LYS A 278 -2.66 -4.97 15.45
C LYS A 278 -2.21 -6.01 14.41
N VAL A 279 -2.66 -5.82 13.17
CA VAL A 279 -2.14 -6.52 11.98
C VAL A 279 -1.00 -5.72 11.38
N SER A 280 0.15 -6.35 11.14
CA SER A 280 1.33 -5.71 10.54
C SER A 280 1.33 -5.86 9.01
N ILE A 281 2.10 -5.00 8.33
CA ILE A 281 2.31 -5.10 6.88
C ILE A 281 2.88 -6.44 6.46
N ASP A 282 3.86 -6.96 7.21
CA ASP A 282 4.53 -8.22 6.89
C ASP A 282 3.53 -9.38 7.02
N SER A 283 2.60 -9.24 7.97
CA SER A 283 1.52 -10.18 8.19
C SER A 283 0.44 -10.12 7.09
N VAL A 284 0.19 -8.95 6.50
CA VAL A 284 -0.65 -8.81 5.29
C VAL A 284 0.05 -9.45 4.08
N LYS A 285 1.35 -9.19 3.91
CA LYS A 285 2.16 -9.78 2.84
C LYS A 285 2.17 -11.31 2.92
N GLU A 286 2.45 -11.87 4.09
CA GLU A 286 2.34 -13.32 4.35
C GLU A 286 0.95 -13.82 3.95
N GLY A 287 -0.12 -13.17 4.42
CA GLY A 287 -1.48 -13.55 4.07
C GLY A 287 -1.72 -13.62 2.57
N VAL A 288 -1.36 -12.57 1.84
CA VAL A 288 -1.56 -12.51 0.39
C VAL A 288 -0.74 -13.57 -0.34
N GLU A 289 0.50 -13.84 0.07
CA GLU A 289 1.33 -14.91 -0.50
C GLU A 289 0.73 -16.31 -0.29
N TYR A 290 0.08 -16.54 0.87
CA TYR A 290 -0.55 -17.81 1.22
C TYR A 290 -2.07 -17.84 0.97
N ASN A 291 -2.61 -16.86 0.24
CA ASN A 291 -4.02 -16.78 -0.14
C ASN A 291 -5.01 -16.74 1.04
N TYR A 292 -4.72 -15.92 2.05
CA TYR A 292 -5.65 -15.51 3.11
C TYR A 292 -5.50 -14.01 3.39
N ARG A 293 -6.47 -13.38 4.06
CA ARG A 293 -6.31 -12.00 4.56
C ARG A 293 -6.48 -12.01 6.07
N GLN A 294 -5.52 -11.41 6.76
CA GLN A 294 -5.66 -11.19 8.20
C GLN A 294 -6.79 -10.22 8.46
N THR A 295 -7.62 -10.52 9.46
CA THR A 295 -8.75 -9.70 9.85
C THR A 295 -8.59 -9.28 11.30
N ALA A 296 -8.40 -7.98 11.53
CA ALA A 296 -8.25 -7.47 12.87
C ALA A 296 -9.57 -7.59 13.65
N VAL A 297 -9.48 -8.22 14.83
CA VAL A 297 -10.56 -8.29 15.81
C VAL A 297 -10.06 -7.82 17.17
N SER A 298 -10.97 -7.42 18.05
CA SER A 298 -10.65 -6.93 19.39
C SER A 298 -11.60 -7.51 20.41
N ILE A 299 -11.09 -7.66 21.63
CA ILE A 299 -11.90 -8.07 22.78
C ILE A 299 -12.04 -6.84 23.68
N PRO A 300 -13.28 -6.39 23.93
CA PRO A 300 -13.54 -5.29 24.86
C PRO A 300 -12.90 -5.51 26.22
N ASP A 301 -12.34 -4.44 26.79
CA ASP A 301 -11.78 -4.43 28.15
C ASP A 301 -10.65 -5.45 28.40
N SER A 302 -10.05 -6.00 27.34
CA SER A 302 -9.01 -7.03 27.44
C SER A 302 -7.58 -6.50 27.55
N GLY A 303 -7.40 -5.19 27.34
CA GLY A 303 -6.09 -4.57 27.18
C GLY A 303 -5.50 -4.70 25.76
N VAL A 304 -6.20 -5.34 24.82
CA VAL A 304 -5.76 -5.52 23.44
C VAL A 304 -6.77 -4.90 22.46
N GLU A 305 -6.35 -3.83 21.78
CA GLU A 305 -7.16 -3.13 20.78
C GLU A 305 -6.49 -3.17 19.40
N ALA A 306 -7.30 -3.30 18.36
CA ALA A 306 -6.84 -3.11 16.99
C ALA A 306 -6.66 -1.63 16.65
N ILE A 307 -5.93 -1.34 15.58
CA ILE A 307 -5.80 0.02 15.07
C ILE A 307 -7.14 0.47 14.51
N THR A 308 -7.68 1.55 15.08
CA THR A 308 -8.93 2.20 14.63
C THR A 308 -8.69 3.58 14.01
N LYS A 309 -7.45 4.09 14.01
CA LYS A 309 -7.10 5.42 13.51
C LYS A 309 -6.17 5.33 12.31
N GLY A 310 -6.33 6.22 11.34
CA GLY A 310 -5.43 6.37 10.20
C GLY A 310 -5.56 5.28 9.13
N ILE A 311 -6.61 4.45 9.18
CA ILE A 311 -6.90 3.47 8.12
C ILE A 311 -7.31 4.27 6.88
N HIS A 312 -6.58 4.17 5.77
CA HIS A 312 -6.87 4.92 4.53
C HIS A 312 -7.11 6.43 4.74
N ASN A 313 -6.35 7.03 5.66
CA ASN A 313 -6.50 8.43 6.10
C ASN A 313 -7.81 8.78 6.82
N TYR A 314 -8.65 7.80 7.17
CA TYR A 314 -9.79 8.01 8.06
C TYR A 314 -9.29 8.25 9.50
N SER A 315 -9.70 9.37 10.09
CA SER A 315 -9.25 9.77 11.44
C SER A 315 -9.64 8.77 12.52
N TYR A 316 -10.82 8.17 12.41
CA TYR A 316 -11.32 7.12 13.29
C TYR A 316 -12.34 6.22 12.59
N SER A 317 -12.17 4.92 12.78
CA SER A 317 -13.00 3.85 12.22
C SER A 317 -13.42 2.91 13.35
N PRO A 318 -14.72 2.80 13.66
CA PRO A 318 -15.21 1.88 14.68
C PRO A 318 -14.89 0.42 14.32
N MET A 319 -14.66 -0.43 15.34
CA MET A 319 -14.24 -1.82 15.13
C MET A 319 -15.07 -2.63 14.12
N PRO A 320 -16.42 -2.55 14.09
CA PRO A 320 -17.19 -3.25 13.05
C PRO A 320 -16.80 -2.85 11.62
N ALA A 321 -16.46 -1.58 11.39
CA ALA A 321 -16.00 -1.12 10.08
C ALA A 321 -14.57 -1.58 9.78
N VAL A 322 -13.70 -1.65 10.78
CA VAL A 322 -12.33 -2.20 10.63
C VAL A 322 -12.38 -3.67 10.23
N THR A 323 -13.15 -4.48 10.96
CA THR A 323 -13.32 -5.91 10.65
C THR A 323 -13.96 -6.11 9.27
N ALA A 324 -14.99 -5.34 8.91
CA ALA A 324 -15.60 -5.40 7.58
C ALA A 324 -14.65 -4.94 6.46
N HIS A 325 -13.72 -4.02 6.75
CA HIS A 325 -12.70 -3.54 5.82
C HIS A 325 -11.66 -4.63 5.51
N ASP A 326 -11.13 -5.32 6.51
CA ASP A 326 -10.22 -6.45 6.23
C ASP A 326 -10.92 -7.61 5.49
N VAL A 327 -12.18 -7.89 5.82
CA VAL A 327 -13.02 -8.86 5.08
C VAL A 327 -13.26 -8.40 3.63
N PHE A 328 -13.42 -7.10 3.41
CA PHE A 328 -13.49 -6.53 2.06
C PHE A 328 -12.21 -6.85 1.26
N HIS A 329 -11.03 -6.69 1.87
CA HIS A 329 -9.77 -7.05 1.23
C HIS A 329 -9.63 -8.55 0.94
N ALA A 330 -10.10 -9.44 1.83
CA ALA A 330 -10.20 -10.88 1.53
C ALA A 330 -11.05 -11.14 0.27
N ARG A 331 -12.22 -10.49 0.18
CA ARG A 331 -13.12 -10.65 -0.97
C ARG A 331 -12.51 -10.11 -2.26
N LEU A 332 -11.83 -8.97 -2.18
CA LEU A 332 -11.15 -8.34 -3.31
C LEU A 332 -9.98 -9.20 -3.79
N HIS A 333 -9.23 -9.80 -2.88
CA HIS A 333 -8.14 -10.73 -3.19
C HIS A 333 -8.60 -11.87 -4.13
N ASN A 334 -9.82 -12.38 -3.91
CA ASN A 334 -10.38 -13.48 -4.69
C ASN A 334 -10.88 -13.06 -6.09
N THR A 335 -10.98 -11.76 -6.38
CA THR A 335 -11.34 -11.31 -7.73
C THR A 335 -10.15 -11.30 -8.68
N ILE A 336 -8.94 -11.30 -8.13
CA ILE A 336 -7.69 -11.28 -8.88
C ILE A 336 -7.35 -12.71 -9.34
N PRO A 337 -7.05 -12.92 -10.64
CA PRO A 337 -6.62 -14.22 -11.13
C PRO A 337 -5.31 -14.70 -10.46
N PRO A 338 -5.12 -16.01 -10.23
CA PRO A 338 -3.89 -16.56 -9.67
C PRO A 338 -2.61 -16.15 -10.40
N GLU A 339 -2.66 -16.06 -11.73
CA GLU A 339 -1.52 -15.63 -12.55
C GLU A 339 -1.10 -14.19 -12.23
N PHE A 340 -2.07 -13.34 -11.90
CA PHE A 340 -1.81 -11.96 -11.48
C PHE A 340 -1.28 -11.90 -10.05
N HIS A 341 -1.70 -12.79 -9.14
CA HIS A 341 -1.07 -12.89 -7.82
C HIS A 341 0.42 -13.21 -7.91
N MET A 342 0.79 -14.16 -8.78
CA MET A 342 2.20 -14.48 -9.04
C MET A 342 2.96 -13.30 -9.63
N MET A 343 2.36 -12.61 -10.61
CA MET A 343 2.92 -11.41 -11.23
C MET A 343 3.16 -10.30 -10.21
N LEU A 344 2.17 -10.00 -9.38
CA LEU A 344 2.23 -8.90 -8.42
C LEU A 344 3.23 -9.19 -7.28
N ASN A 345 3.37 -10.45 -6.84
CA ASN A 345 4.45 -10.88 -5.95
C ASN A 345 5.83 -10.69 -6.59
N HIS A 346 5.95 -11.06 -7.87
CA HIS A 346 7.20 -10.86 -8.62
C HIS A 346 7.53 -9.37 -8.76
N MET A 347 6.55 -8.52 -9.04
CA MET A 347 6.73 -7.06 -9.08
C MET A 347 7.17 -6.49 -7.72
N ASP A 348 6.56 -6.92 -6.62
CA ASP A 348 6.95 -6.50 -5.26
C ASP A 348 8.40 -6.90 -4.94
N TYR A 349 8.76 -8.15 -5.25
CA TYR A 349 10.11 -8.66 -5.07
C TYR A 349 11.14 -7.87 -5.88
N ILE A 350 10.88 -7.65 -7.17
CA ILE A 350 11.79 -6.90 -8.05
C ILE A 350 11.92 -5.45 -7.59
N ALA A 351 10.81 -4.77 -7.34
CA ALA A 351 10.82 -3.38 -6.89
C ALA A 351 11.58 -3.24 -5.56
N SER A 352 11.25 -4.05 -4.54
CA SER A 352 11.91 -4.04 -3.23
C SER A 352 13.40 -4.35 -3.33
N LYS A 353 13.78 -5.38 -4.12
CA LYS A 353 15.18 -5.76 -4.33
C LYS A 353 15.96 -4.66 -5.03
N HIS A 354 15.34 -4.01 -6.02
CA HIS A 354 15.97 -3.00 -6.87
C HIS A 354 16.12 -1.65 -6.16
N THR A 355 15.06 -1.16 -5.52
CA THR A 355 15.07 0.17 -4.90
C THR A 355 15.63 0.17 -3.47
N LYS A 356 15.57 -0.97 -2.77
CA LYS A 356 15.87 -1.07 -1.32
C LYS A 356 15.00 -0.14 -0.47
N ILE A 357 13.89 0.35 -1.02
CA ILE A 357 12.90 1.15 -0.30
C ILE A 357 12.07 0.19 0.54
N PRO A 358 12.02 0.34 1.87
CA PRO A 358 11.26 -0.57 2.71
C PRO A 358 9.74 -0.42 2.51
N LYS A 359 9.26 0.79 2.18
CA LYS A 359 7.83 1.09 1.94
C LYS A 359 7.66 2.17 0.88
N SER A 360 6.79 1.92 -0.11
CA SER A 360 6.32 2.92 -1.06
C SER A 360 4.84 2.71 -1.37
N LYS A 361 4.16 3.71 -1.97
CA LYS A 361 2.72 3.61 -2.31
C LYS A 361 2.47 2.42 -3.24
N LEU A 362 3.35 2.24 -4.22
CA LEU A 362 3.30 1.09 -5.12
C LEU A 362 3.48 -0.22 -4.34
N LEU A 363 4.53 -0.33 -3.52
CA LEU A 363 4.76 -1.57 -2.75
C LEU A 363 3.57 -1.90 -1.84
N TRP A 364 2.96 -0.89 -1.22
CA TRP A 364 1.73 -1.08 -0.43
C TRP A 364 0.55 -1.57 -1.27
N GLN A 365 0.31 -0.94 -2.43
CA GLN A 365 -0.76 -1.37 -3.35
C GLN A 365 -0.52 -2.78 -3.89
N LEU A 366 0.73 -3.15 -4.17
CA LEU A 366 1.10 -4.51 -4.54
C LEU A 366 0.78 -5.43 -3.37
N VAL A 367 1.32 -5.22 -2.17
CA VAL A 367 1.12 -6.09 -1.01
C VAL A 367 -0.34 -6.23 -0.60
N ASP A 368 -1.10 -5.13 -0.51
CA ASP A 368 -2.48 -5.15 -0.01
C ASP A 368 -3.52 -5.55 -1.08
N ARG A 369 -3.07 -5.71 -2.33
CA ARG A 369 -3.88 -6.18 -3.48
C ARG A 369 -5.17 -5.39 -3.69
N GLU A 370 -5.14 -4.09 -3.39
CA GLU A 370 -6.31 -3.22 -3.45
C GLU A 370 -6.58 -2.73 -4.89
N PHE A 371 -6.99 -3.65 -5.77
CA PHE A 371 -7.25 -3.38 -7.18
C PHE A 371 -8.76 -3.38 -7.50
N HIS A 372 -9.43 -2.25 -7.21
CA HIS A 372 -10.87 -2.06 -7.40
C HIS A 372 -11.37 -2.34 -8.83
N ALA A 373 -10.50 -2.19 -9.85
CA ALA A 373 -10.82 -2.51 -11.24
C ALA A 373 -11.37 -3.93 -11.44
N PHE A 374 -11.04 -4.85 -10.54
CA PHE A 374 -11.40 -6.26 -10.60
C PHE A 374 -12.60 -6.63 -9.75
N GLN A 375 -13.12 -5.70 -8.95
CA GLN A 375 -14.18 -5.96 -7.99
C GLN A 375 -15.45 -6.52 -8.65
N PHE A 376 -15.89 -5.93 -9.77
CA PHE A 376 -17.17 -6.27 -10.43
C PHE A 376 -17.02 -6.98 -11.77
N GLN A 377 -15.79 -7.20 -12.24
CA GLN A 377 -15.54 -7.84 -13.53
C GLN A 377 -15.17 -9.30 -13.33
N SER A 378 -15.79 -10.20 -14.09
CA SER A 378 -15.26 -11.55 -14.23
C SER A 378 -14.05 -11.49 -15.15
N ILE A 379 -12.88 -11.82 -14.61
CA ILE A 379 -11.62 -11.73 -15.34
C ILE A 379 -11.28 -13.09 -15.88
N ASN A 380 -11.21 -13.17 -17.20
CA ASN A 380 -10.69 -14.34 -17.87
C ASN A 380 -9.40 -13.97 -18.63
N LEU A 381 -8.29 -14.60 -18.24
CA LEU A 381 -7.00 -14.48 -18.90
C LEU A 381 -6.88 -15.53 -20.02
N ASN A 382 -7.85 -15.57 -20.93
CA ASN A 382 -7.84 -16.50 -22.08
C ASN A 382 -6.74 -16.17 -23.10
N SER A 383 -6.23 -14.94 -23.12
CA SER A 383 -5.12 -14.55 -23.98
C SER A 383 -4.15 -13.59 -23.27
N PRO A 384 -2.85 -13.68 -23.58
CA PRO A 384 -1.85 -12.74 -23.06
C PRO A 384 -2.13 -11.26 -23.39
N GLN A 385 -2.77 -10.98 -24.53
CA GLN A 385 -3.17 -9.62 -24.92
C GLN A 385 -4.27 -9.06 -24.02
N GLN A 386 -5.23 -9.90 -23.63
CA GLN A 386 -6.25 -9.51 -22.67
C GLN A 386 -5.63 -9.25 -21.29
N GLY A 387 -4.66 -10.08 -20.87
CA GLY A 387 -3.90 -9.81 -19.66
C GLY A 387 -3.11 -8.50 -19.71
N ALA A 388 -2.52 -8.13 -20.85
CA ALA A 388 -1.89 -6.83 -21.02
C ALA A 388 -2.87 -5.67 -20.82
N ARG A 389 -4.07 -5.75 -21.41
CA ARG A 389 -5.12 -4.74 -21.18
C ARG A 389 -5.53 -4.66 -19.71
N LEU A 390 -5.67 -5.79 -19.03
CA LEU A 390 -6.02 -5.84 -17.61
C LEU A 390 -4.90 -5.31 -16.71
N PHE A 391 -3.64 -5.54 -17.09
CA PHE A 391 -2.50 -4.96 -16.40
C PHE A 391 -2.55 -3.43 -16.42
N VAL A 392 -2.89 -2.83 -17.56
CA VAL A 392 -3.05 -1.37 -17.66
C VAL A 392 -4.16 -0.89 -16.72
N ASN A 393 -5.26 -1.62 -16.69
CA ASN A 393 -6.42 -1.29 -15.86
C ASN A 393 -6.14 -1.42 -14.34
N LEU A 394 -5.16 -2.23 -13.91
CA LEU A 394 -4.79 -2.35 -12.49
C LEU A 394 -4.47 -0.99 -11.86
N PHE A 395 -3.78 -0.15 -12.61
CA PHE A 395 -3.22 1.11 -12.15
C PHE A 395 -3.97 2.33 -12.72
N ALA A 396 -5.01 2.10 -13.52
CA ALA A 396 -5.90 3.14 -14.00
C ALA A 396 -6.89 3.49 -12.87
N THR A 397 -6.63 4.58 -12.15
CA THR A 397 -7.57 5.11 -11.16
C THR A 397 -8.46 6.16 -11.81
N ASP A 398 -9.77 6.14 -11.49
CA ASP A 398 -10.73 7.19 -11.87
C ASP A 398 -10.45 8.53 -11.16
N LEU A 399 -9.59 8.51 -10.14
CA LEU A 399 -9.08 9.68 -9.45
C LEU A 399 -7.79 10.14 -10.13
N GLU A 400 -7.60 11.45 -10.25
CA GLU A 400 -6.40 12.15 -10.77
C GLU A 400 -5.11 11.88 -9.95
N GLU A 401 -4.97 10.71 -9.35
CA GLU A 401 -3.75 10.30 -8.69
C GLU A 401 -2.67 9.97 -9.72
N GLU A 402 -1.44 10.43 -9.46
CA GLU A 402 -0.27 10.04 -10.25
C GLU A 402 -0.17 8.51 -10.29
N HIS A 403 -0.16 7.97 -11.51
CA HIS A 403 -0.06 6.55 -11.80
C HIS A 403 1.15 5.92 -11.04
N PRO A 404 1.01 4.81 -10.28
CA PRO A 404 2.05 4.34 -9.35
C PRO A 404 3.42 4.02 -9.98
N LEU A 405 3.44 3.60 -11.24
CA LEU A 405 4.68 3.35 -12.00
C LEU A 405 5.23 4.60 -12.74
N LEU A 406 4.50 5.72 -12.76
CA LEU A 406 4.81 6.90 -13.56
C LEU A 406 4.67 8.20 -12.78
N LYS A 407 5.70 9.05 -12.84
CA LYS A 407 5.67 10.43 -12.31
C LYS A 407 5.91 11.41 -13.46
N ASN A 408 4.94 12.29 -13.73
CA ASN A 408 4.98 13.23 -14.87
C ASN A 408 5.33 12.53 -16.20
N ASP A 409 4.68 11.40 -16.50
CA ASP A 409 4.91 10.66 -17.74
C ASP A 409 6.31 10.02 -17.87
N HIS A 410 7.04 9.89 -16.75
CA HIS A 410 8.31 9.18 -16.67
C HIS A 410 8.23 8.03 -15.67
N LEU A 411 8.93 6.92 -15.92
CA LEU A 411 9.00 5.81 -14.97
C LEU A 411 9.58 6.26 -13.61
N THR A 412 8.92 5.83 -12.54
CA THR A 412 9.46 5.88 -11.17
C THR A 412 10.63 4.91 -11.03
N ASP A 413 11.33 4.92 -9.90
CA ASP A 413 12.46 4.01 -9.69
C ASP A 413 11.98 2.54 -9.63
N GLU A 414 10.84 2.29 -9.00
CA GLU A 414 10.15 1.00 -9.04
C GLU A 414 9.63 0.68 -10.45
N GLY A 415 9.09 1.67 -11.17
CA GLY A 415 8.64 1.53 -12.55
C GLY A 415 9.78 1.12 -13.49
N ILE A 416 10.97 1.71 -13.34
CA ILE A 416 12.18 1.32 -14.08
C ILE A 416 12.53 -0.13 -13.75
N ALA A 417 12.52 -0.53 -12.48
CA ALA A 417 12.86 -1.90 -12.07
C ALA A 417 11.94 -2.95 -12.72
N ILE A 418 10.63 -2.70 -12.70
CA ILE A 418 9.61 -3.60 -13.23
C ILE A 418 9.68 -3.66 -14.76
N VAL A 419 9.75 -2.51 -15.44
CA VAL A 419 9.80 -2.46 -16.91
C VAL A 419 11.12 -3.00 -17.46
N TRP A 420 12.23 -2.80 -16.74
CA TRP A 420 13.51 -3.43 -17.05
C TRP A 420 13.41 -4.95 -16.94
N ASP A 421 12.80 -5.47 -15.87
CA ASP A 421 12.60 -6.92 -15.68
C ASP A 421 11.75 -7.55 -16.80
N MET A 422 10.70 -6.85 -17.25
CA MET A 422 9.87 -7.26 -18.38
C MET A 422 10.66 -7.41 -19.68
N VAL A 423 11.66 -6.56 -19.90
CA VAL A 423 12.36 -6.43 -21.19
C VAL A 423 13.69 -7.19 -21.25
N ASN A 424 14.42 -7.30 -20.14
CA ASN A 424 15.86 -7.62 -20.16
C ASN A 424 16.24 -9.05 -19.74
N GLN A 425 15.39 -10.07 -19.91
CA GLN A 425 15.84 -11.46 -19.77
C GLN A 425 15.40 -12.33 -20.93
N PRO A 426 16.30 -13.17 -21.51
CA PRO A 426 15.99 -14.00 -22.67
C PRO A 426 14.84 -14.99 -22.44
N GLU A 427 14.62 -15.42 -21.19
CA GLU A 427 13.59 -16.39 -20.82
C GLU A 427 12.31 -15.72 -20.25
N LYS A 428 12.34 -14.42 -19.93
CA LYS A 428 11.22 -13.73 -19.26
C LYS A 428 10.07 -13.24 -20.11
N PRO A 429 10.22 -12.92 -21.42
CA PRO A 429 9.07 -12.78 -22.29
C PRO A 429 8.17 -14.01 -22.18
N GLU A 430 8.76 -15.20 -22.01
CA GLU A 430 7.99 -16.41 -21.76
C GLU A 430 7.38 -16.47 -20.36
N ILE A 431 8.04 -15.99 -19.31
CA ILE A 431 7.43 -15.92 -17.96
C ILE A 431 6.22 -14.96 -17.96
N TRP A 432 6.39 -13.72 -18.43
CA TRP A 432 5.30 -12.75 -18.48
C TRP A 432 4.17 -13.24 -19.37
N GLN A 433 4.47 -13.79 -20.55
CA GLN A 433 3.44 -14.21 -21.50
C GLN A 433 2.80 -15.57 -21.16
N LYS A 434 3.57 -16.57 -20.71
CA LYS A 434 3.08 -17.94 -20.45
C LYS A 434 2.60 -18.13 -19.01
N ILE A 435 3.32 -17.60 -18.02
CA ILE A 435 3.00 -17.78 -16.60
C ILE A 435 2.03 -16.69 -16.14
N TYR A 436 2.40 -15.41 -16.32
CA TYR A 436 1.55 -14.29 -15.87
C TYR A 436 0.42 -13.96 -16.85
N LYS A 437 0.47 -14.52 -18.05
CA LYS A 437 -0.49 -14.29 -19.15
C LYS A 437 -0.61 -12.80 -19.50
N VAL A 438 0.53 -12.09 -19.54
CA VAL A 438 0.63 -10.68 -19.94
C VAL A 438 1.59 -10.57 -21.12
N ASP A 439 1.05 -10.18 -22.28
CA ASP A 439 1.87 -9.82 -23.44
C ASP A 439 2.39 -8.39 -23.30
N ILE A 440 3.65 -8.26 -22.89
CA ILE A 440 4.33 -6.97 -22.70
C ILE A 440 4.31 -6.07 -23.95
N ASN A 441 4.21 -6.66 -25.15
CA ASN A 441 4.16 -5.91 -26.41
C ASN A 441 2.79 -5.27 -26.66
N SER A 442 1.77 -5.72 -25.94
CA SER A 442 0.37 -5.33 -26.08
C SER A 442 -0.11 -4.38 -24.96
N LEU A 443 0.79 -3.92 -24.08
CA LEU A 443 0.47 -3.04 -22.94
C LEU A 443 -0.08 -1.65 -23.31
N GLY A 444 -0.07 -1.23 -24.59
CA GLY A 444 -0.66 0.05 -24.99
C GLY A 444 -0.14 1.28 -24.23
N GLU A 445 -0.86 2.41 -24.29
CA GLU A 445 -0.51 3.59 -23.49
C GLU A 445 -0.96 3.42 -22.03
N PRO A 446 -0.24 4.00 -21.05
CA PRO A 446 0.94 4.86 -21.19
C PRO A 446 2.30 4.12 -21.31
N TYR A 447 2.30 2.79 -21.29
CA TYR A 447 3.54 2.00 -21.16
C TYR A 447 4.28 1.74 -22.46
N LYS A 448 3.59 1.74 -23.60
CA LYS A 448 4.13 1.36 -24.91
C LYS A 448 5.42 2.10 -25.24
N LYS A 449 5.44 3.43 -25.06
CA LYS A 449 6.65 4.24 -25.29
C LYS A 449 7.78 3.86 -24.34
N HIS A 450 7.48 3.54 -23.08
CA HIS A 450 8.48 3.16 -22.08
C HIS A 450 9.05 1.78 -22.35
N ILE A 451 8.22 0.82 -22.77
CA ILE A 451 8.65 -0.52 -23.18
C ILE A 451 9.56 -0.44 -24.41
N LEU A 452 9.17 0.32 -25.43
CA LEU A 452 10.02 0.54 -26.62
C LEU A 452 11.35 1.19 -26.23
N LYS A 453 11.31 2.26 -25.42
CA LYS A 453 12.52 2.95 -24.97
C LYS A 453 13.43 2.04 -24.13
N MET A 454 12.85 1.18 -23.28
CA MET A 454 13.60 0.21 -22.48
C MET A 454 14.22 -0.90 -23.35
N LYS A 455 13.55 -1.31 -24.43
CA LYS A 455 14.12 -2.26 -25.42
C LYS A 455 15.31 -1.65 -26.13
N ASP A 456 15.18 -0.40 -26.60
CA ASP A 456 16.30 0.30 -27.23
C ASP A 456 17.48 0.44 -26.27
N PHE A 457 17.19 0.73 -25.00
CA PHE A 457 18.19 0.79 -23.93
C PHE A 457 18.88 -0.55 -23.71
N ALA A 458 18.13 -1.66 -23.61
CA ALA A 458 18.68 -3.01 -23.47
C ALA A 458 19.53 -3.42 -24.69
N GLN A 459 19.09 -3.08 -25.90
CA GLN A 459 19.79 -3.36 -27.15
C GLN A 459 21.01 -2.49 -27.40
N SER A 460 21.16 -1.37 -26.67
CA SER A 460 22.33 -0.50 -26.80
C SER A 460 23.66 -1.17 -26.42
N GLY A 461 23.66 -2.47 -26.07
CA GLY A 461 24.85 -3.28 -25.79
C GLY A 461 25.60 -2.83 -24.54
N SER A 462 24.93 -2.02 -23.72
CA SER A 462 25.52 -1.21 -22.67
C SER A 462 25.03 -1.68 -21.30
N LEU A 463 24.71 -2.94 -21.06
CA LEU A 463 24.43 -3.39 -19.69
C LEU A 463 24.91 -4.81 -19.46
N LYS A 464 25.54 -5.00 -18.31
CA LYS A 464 25.90 -6.33 -17.81
C LYS A 464 24.71 -6.88 -17.04
N MET A 465 24.45 -8.18 -17.17
CA MET A 465 23.27 -8.83 -16.54
C MET A 465 23.24 -8.74 -15.01
N ASP A 466 24.39 -8.54 -14.38
CA ASP A 466 24.61 -8.43 -12.93
C ASP A 466 24.73 -6.99 -12.42
N GLU A 467 24.39 -6.01 -13.25
CA GLU A 467 24.59 -4.61 -12.90
C GLU A 467 23.71 -4.14 -11.73
N HIS A 468 24.29 -3.33 -10.84
CA HIS A 468 23.61 -2.85 -9.66
C HIS A 468 22.39 -1.96 -10.02
N PRO A 469 21.21 -2.18 -9.42
CA PRO A 469 19.97 -1.42 -9.67
C PRO A 469 20.09 0.10 -9.82
N LYS A 470 20.81 0.75 -8.88
CA LYS A 470 21.06 2.20 -8.91
C LYS A 470 21.79 2.67 -10.19
N LEU A 471 22.66 1.84 -10.76
CA LEU A 471 23.38 2.16 -11.99
C LEU A 471 22.47 2.01 -13.21
N ILE A 472 21.64 0.96 -13.24
CA ILE A 472 20.62 0.74 -14.28
C ILE A 472 19.71 1.95 -14.38
N ASN A 473 19.21 2.44 -13.25
CA ASN A 473 18.33 3.62 -13.20
C ASN A 473 19.01 4.88 -13.75
N LEU A 474 20.23 5.17 -13.28
CA LEU A 474 21.02 6.32 -13.75
C LEU A 474 21.27 6.25 -15.27
N LYS A 475 21.72 5.10 -15.76
CA LYS A 475 21.99 4.86 -17.18
C LYS A 475 20.72 5.02 -18.02
N TYR A 476 19.60 4.46 -17.58
CA TYR A 476 18.32 4.56 -18.30
C TYR A 476 17.82 6.00 -18.39
N ARG A 477 17.90 6.78 -17.30
CA ARG A 477 17.50 8.20 -17.30
C ARG A 477 18.36 9.04 -18.25
N LEU A 478 19.67 8.77 -18.31
CA LEU A 478 20.57 9.43 -19.27
C LEU A 478 20.28 9.01 -20.71
N PHE A 479 20.03 7.72 -20.95
CA PHE A 479 19.61 7.23 -22.26
C PHE A 479 18.33 7.92 -22.76
N CYS A 480 17.41 8.25 -21.85
CA CYS A 480 16.17 8.94 -22.20
C CYS A 480 16.35 10.43 -22.51
N THR A 481 17.43 11.07 -22.04
CA THR A 481 17.59 12.53 -22.07
C THR A 481 18.78 13.02 -22.91
N THR A 482 19.65 12.11 -23.35
CA THR A 482 20.88 12.44 -24.07
C THR A 482 20.88 11.89 -25.50
N SER A 483 21.74 12.44 -26.36
CA SER A 483 21.94 11.89 -27.71
C SER A 483 22.68 10.54 -27.62
N PRO A 484 22.60 9.65 -28.64
CA PRO A 484 23.34 8.38 -28.62
C PRO A 484 24.85 8.54 -28.42
N ALA A 485 25.45 9.60 -28.97
CA ALA A 485 26.87 9.90 -28.83
C ALA A 485 27.22 10.31 -27.39
N ASP A 486 26.40 11.18 -26.80
CA ASP A 486 26.57 11.64 -25.41
C ASP A 486 26.34 10.50 -24.44
N TYR A 487 25.30 9.69 -24.66
CA TYR A 487 25.00 8.52 -23.86
C TYR A 487 26.19 7.57 -23.81
N LYS A 488 26.79 7.23 -24.96
CA LYS A 488 27.96 6.34 -25.01
C LYS A 488 29.13 6.85 -24.17
N LEU A 489 29.40 8.16 -24.20
CA LEU A 489 30.45 8.78 -23.40
C LEU A 489 30.12 8.73 -21.90
N LEU A 490 28.91 9.16 -21.52
CA LEU A 490 28.45 9.16 -20.12
C LEU A 490 28.36 7.74 -19.54
N TYR A 491 27.97 6.80 -20.38
CA TYR A 491 27.94 5.38 -20.06
C TYR A 491 29.32 4.84 -19.66
N GLN A 492 30.36 5.13 -20.47
CA GLN A 492 31.74 4.73 -20.17
C GLN A 492 32.25 5.36 -18.86
N ILE A 493 31.85 6.60 -18.60
CA ILE A 493 32.18 7.31 -17.36
C ILE A 493 31.53 6.58 -16.17
N ILE A 494 30.24 6.26 -16.25
CA ILE A 494 29.52 5.51 -15.20
C ILE A 494 30.18 4.15 -14.95
N ASP A 495 30.51 3.41 -16.01
CA ASP A 495 31.14 2.09 -15.90
C ASP A 495 32.50 2.15 -15.22
N THR A 496 33.30 3.18 -15.53
CA THR A 496 34.60 3.37 -14.89
C THR A 496 34.44 3.78 -13.42
N MET A 497 33.38 4.51 -13.11
CA MET A 497 33.10 5.01 -11.75
C MET A 497 32.18 4.09 -10.94
N LYS A 498 31.81 2.91 -11.45
CA LYS A 498 30.73 2.10 -10.90
C LYS A 498 30.92 1.77 -9.42
N ASP A 499 32.15 1.45 -9.01
CA ASP A 499 32.44 1.01 -7.65
C ASP A 499 32.37 2.21 -6.69
N ASP A 500 32.92 3.36 -7.07
CA ASP A 500 32.82 4.60 -6.31
C ASP A 500 31.36 5.07 -6.18
N LEU A 501 30.60 4.99 -7.28
CA LEU A 501 29.17 5.32 -7.34
C LEU A 501 28.29 4.42 -6.48
N LEU A 502 28.79 3.25 -6.05
CA LEU A 502 28.06 2.27 -5.24
C LEU A 502 28.53 2.23 -3.79
N THR A 503 29.83 2.39 -3.56
CA THR A 503 30.46 2.11 -2.26
C THR A 503 30.90 3.36 -1.52
N ASN A 504 31.06 4.49 -2.19
CA ASN A 504 31.84 5.60 -1.66
C ASN A 504 31.02 6.90 -1.58
N GLY A 505 30.43 7.16 -0.40
CA GLY A 505 29.78 8.43 -0.09
C GLY A 505 30.73 9.64 -0.02
N LYS A 506 32.04 9.42 -0.17
CA LYS A 506 33.09 10.46 -0.18
C LYS A 506 33.65 10.75 -1.58
N ALA A 507 33.04 10.20 -2.62
CA ALA A 507 33.52 10.33 -3.98
C ALA A 507 33.29 11.77 -4.50
N ARG A 508 34.34 12.60 -4.46
CA ARG A 508 34.26 14.03 -4.83
C ARG A 508 34.24 14.22 -6.34
N LEU A 509 33.27 14.97 -6.83
CA LEU A 509 33.16 15.41 -8.21
C LEU A 509 33.93 16.73 -8.39
N LEU A 510 35.09 16.68 -9.03
CA LEU A 510 35.93 17.85 -9.31
C LEU A 510 35.83 18.24 -10.78
N PHE A 511 35.52 19.50 -11.05
CA PHE A 511 35.40 20.03 -12.41
C PHE A 511 36.50 21.05 -12.68
N GLY A 512 37.11 20.96 -13.86
CA GLY A 512 38.07 21.96 -14.32
C GLY A 512 37.87 22.26 -15.80
N LYS A 513 37.90 23.54 -16.20
CA LYS A 513 38.00 23.88 -17.61
C LYS A 513 39.41 23.56 -18.09
N THR A 514 39.53 22.82 -19.19
CA THR A 514 40.80 22.66 -19.89
C THR A 514 41.13 23.95 -20.65
N LYS A 515 42.39 24.09 -21.09
CA LYS A 515 42.82 25.19 -21.98
C LYS A 515 42.02 25.28 -23.30
N THR A 516 41.24 24.25 -23.63
CA THR A 516 40.45 24.11 -24.86
C THR A 516 38.95 24.33 -24.66
N ASN A 517 38.52 24.98 -23.57
CA ASN A 517 37.10 25.21 -23.24
C ASN A 517 36.26 23.93 -23.08
N ARG A 518 36.90 22.77 -22.87
CA ARG A 518 36.22 21.52 -22.50
C ARG A 518 36.19 21.38 -20.98
N VAL A 519 35.21 20.66 -20.46
CA VAL A 519 35.06 20.45 -19.02
C VAL A 519 35.68 19.09 -18.66
N ALA A 520 36.69 19.09 -17.79
CA ALA A 520 37.25 17.89 -17.22
C ALA A 520 36.47 17.49 -15.96
N LEU A 521 35.92 16.28 -15.96
CA LEU A 521 35.30 15.61 -14.83
C LEU A 521 36.36 14.73 -14.14
N LYS A 522 36.63 14.99 -12.87
CA LYS A 522 37.58 14.22 -12.04
C LYS A 522 36.85 13.68 -10.81
N PHE A 523 37.16 12.45 -10.40
CA PHE A 523 36.63 11.85 -9.17
C PHE A 523 37.65 11.86 -8.03
N GLY A 524 37.18 11.88 -6.79
CA GLY A 524 37.87 12.25 -5.53
C GLY A 524 39.15 11.53 -5.11
N VAL A 525 39.79 10.77 -6.01
CA VAL A 525 41.21 10.39 -5.96
C VAL A 525 41.70 10.42 -7.41
N PRO A 526 42.85 11.03 -7.76
CA PRO A 526 43.23 11.40 -9.14
C PRO A 526 43.59 10.24 -10.09
N LYS A 527 42.95 9.07 -9.97
CA LYS A 527 43.17 7.93 -10.87
C LYS A 527 42.49 8.08 -12.22
N HIS A 528 41.36 8.81 -12.30
CA HIS A 528 40.58 8.94 -13.53
C HIS A 528 40.13 10.39 -13.77
N SER A 529 40.42 10.90 -14.97
CA SER A 529 40.00 12.23 -15.45
C SER A 529 39.35 12.06 -16.81
N PHE A 530 38.10 12.46 -16.95
CA PHE A 530 37.34 12.39 -18.19
C PHE A 530 37.14 13.78 -18.76
N VAL A 531 37.30 13.93 -20.08
CA VAL A 531 37.01 15.20 -20.75
C VAL A 531 35.64 15.09 -21.41
N ILE A 532 34.71 15.93 -20.97
CA ILE A 532 33.33 15.98 -21.46
C ILE A 532 32.98 17.40 -21.96
N THR A 533 31.98 17.49 -22.82
CA THR A 533 31.48 18.79 -23.33
C THR A 533 30.63 19.48 -22.27
N GLU A 534 30.52 20.80 -22.34
CA GLU A 534 29.67 21.57 -21.43
C GLU A 534 28.18 21.16 -21.53
N GLU A 535 27.72 20.77 -22.72
CA GLU A 535 26.37 20.24 -22.92
C GLU A 535 26.15 18.91 -22.18
N ASN A 536 27.15 18.02 -22.20
CA ASN A 536 27.06 16.72 -21.53
C ASN A 536 27.10 16.87 -20.01
N VAL A 537 27.88 17.83 -19.52
CA VAL A 537 27.90 18.24 -18.11
C VAL A 537 26.52 18.67 -17.65
N LYS A 538 25.84 19.53 -18.43
CA LYS A 538 24.49 20.03 -18.10
C LYS A 538 23.45 18.92 -17.99
N LYS A 539 23.58 17.85 -18.78
CA LYS A 539 22.69 16.69 -18.72
C LYS A 539 23.07 15.74 -17.58
N PHE A 540 24.36 15.52 -17.33
CA PHE A 540 24.87 14.49 -16.42
C PHE A 540 24.93 14.92 -14.94
N ILE A 541 25.32 16.18 -14.67
CA ILE A 541 25.48 16.72 -13.31
C ILE A 541 24.19 16.58 -12.49
N PRO A 542 23.00 16.99 -12.97
CA PRO A 542 21.79 16.93 -12.16
C PRO A 542 21.47 15.51 -11.67
N PHE A 543 21.69 14.49 -12.51
CA PHE A 543 21.45 13.10 -12.11
C PHE A 543 22.45 12.62 -11.04
N LEU A 544 23.72 13.02 -11.15
CA LEU A 544 24.72 12.69 -10.13
C LEU A 544 24.44 13.44 -8.83
N LEU A 545 24.17 14.75 -8.89
CA LEU A 545 23.84 15.58 -7.74
C LEU A 545 22.61 15.05 -7.02
N ASN A 546 21.52 14.74 -7.72
CA ASN A 546 20.33 14.17 -7.11
C ASN A 546 20.63 12.81 -6.45
N LYS A 547 21.51 12.01 -7.06
CA LYS A 547 21.96 10.75 -6.48
C LYS A 547 22.78 10.96 -5.20
N TYR A 548 23.65 11.98 -5.15
CA TYR A 548 24.50 12.26 -3.98
C TYR A 548 23.74 12.96 -2.86
N LEU A 549 22.91 13.95 -3.20
CA LEU A 549 22.17 14.77 -2.25
C LEU A 549 20.96 14.02 -1.67
N PHE A 550 20.29 13.18 -2.44
CA PHE A 550 19.04 12.55 -1.99
C PHE A 550 19.18 11.05 -1.70
N GLN A 551 20.41 10.58 -1.48
CA GLN A 551 20.65 9.20 -1.11
C GLN A 551 20.11 8.90 0.30
N GLY A 552 19.15 7.98 0.40
CA GLY A 552 18.63 7.51 1.70
C GLY A 552 17.51 8.38 2.29
N ILE A 553 16.94 9.30 1.51
CA ILE A 553 15.84 10.16 1.95
C ILE A 553 14.49 9.46 1.80
N ASP A 554 13.63 9.63 2.81
CA ASP A 554 12.23 9.23 2.76
C ASP A 554 11.40 10.22 1.91
N ASN A 555 11.31 9.92 0.61
CA ASN A 555 10.51 10.72 -0.33
C ASN A 555 9.01 10.68 -0.05
N GLN A 556 8.48 9.69 0.70
CA GLN A 556 7.06 9.61 0.99
C GLN A 556 6.67 10.59 2.09
N PHE A 557 7.42 10.61 3.19
CA PHE A 557 7.18 11.55 4.30
C PHE A 557 7.25 13.00 3.80
N ILE A 558 8.28 13.32 3.00
CA ILE A 558 8.45 14.63 2.39
C ILE A 558 7.26 15.03 1.50
N GLN A 559 6.75 14.12 0.68
CA GLN A 559 5.60 14.40 -0.18
C GLN A 559 4.31 14.56 0.62
N GLN A 560 4.14 13.85 1.73
CA GLN A 560 2.97 13.98 2.62
C GLN A 560 2.95 15.35 3.30
N GLU A 561 4.06 15.79 3.88
CA GLU A 561 4.14 17.10 4.52
C GLU A 561 4.01 18.23 3.48
N ALA A 562 4.65 18.10 2.31
CA ALA A 562 4.49 19.06 1.21
C ALA A 562 3.04 19.11 0.70
N ARG A 563 2.31 17.99 0.79
CA ARG A 563 0.87 17.93 0.51
C ARG A 563 0.07 18.70 1.54
N ALA A 564 0.25 18.36 2.81
CA ALA A 564 -0.44 18.98 3.93
C ALA A 564 -0.25 20.51 3.96
N LEU A 565 0.94 21.02 3.63
CA LEU A 565 1.20 22.45 3.62
C LEU A 565 0.51 23.16 2.44
N SER A 566 0.57 22.60 1.22
CA SER A 566 -0.04 23.26 0.06
C SER A 566 -1.55 23.08 -0.01
N ASP A 567 -2.13 22.08 0.67
CA ASP A 567 -3.59 21.89 0.75
C ASP A 567 -4.25 22.90 1.71
N LYS A 568 -3.46 23.57 2.56
CA LYS A 568 -3.90 24.74 3.36
C LYS A 568 -4.16 26.00 2.49
N GLY A 569 -3.96 25.92 1.17
CA GLY A 569 -4.31 26.96 0.20
C GLY A 569 -3.44 28.22 0.28
N VAL A 570 -3.96 29.34 -0.26
CA VAL A 570 -3.26 30.65 -0.32
C VAL A 570 -2.88 31.20 1.07
N LEU A 571 -3.51 30.71 2.15
CA LEU A 571 -3.29 31.16 3.52
C LEU A 571 -2.32 30.26 4.31
N GLY A 572 -1.91 29.12 3.74
CA GLY A 572 -1.14 28.09 4.46
C GLY A 572 0.38 28.20 4.38
N VAL A 573 0.91 28.88 3.36
CA VAL A 573 2.35 28.96 3.08
C VAL A 573 2.90 30.27 3.64
N THR A 574 3.13 30.30 4.94
CA THR A 574 3.74 31.44 5.65
C THR A 574 5.15 31.09 6.13
N ALA A 575 5.97 32.10 6.44
CA ALA A 575 7.33 31.89 6.94
C ALA A 575 7.34 31.04 8.22
N THR A 576 6.37 31.28 9.12
CA THR A 576 6.21 30.54 10.38
C THR A 576 5.83 29.09 10.13
N ALA A 577 4.83 28.84 9.28
CA ALA A 577 4.42 27.48 8.94
C ALA A 577 5.56 26.71 8.26
N LEU A 578 6.32 27.35 7.36
CA LEU A 578 7.48 26.72 6.74
C LEU A 578 8.56 26.34 7.77
N ASN A 579 8.82 27.20 8.75
CA ASN A 579 9.79 26.88 9.80
C ASN A 579 9.33 25.70 10.69
N GLU A 580 8.06 25.66 11.07
CA GLU A 580 7.47 24.55 11.85
C GLU A 580 7.55 23.23 11.08
N GLU A 581 7.24 23.25 9.79
CA GLU A 581 7.34 22.07 8.92
C GLU A 581 8.80 21.63 8.73
N LEU A 582 9.72 22.58 8.54
CA LEU A 582 11.16 22.30 8.40
C LEU A 582 11.76 21.62 9.63
N GLN A 583 11.21 21.85 10.83
CA GLN A 583 11.68 21.19 12.06
C GLN A 583 11.37 19.69 12.12
N LYS A 584 10.43 19.21 11.30
CA LYS A 584 10.10 17.77 11.21
C LYS A 584 11.18 16.96 10.50
N PHE A 585 12.07 17.63 9.77
CA PHE A 585 13.13 17.02 8.98
C PHE A 585 14.47 17.14 9.70
N SER A 586 15.22 16.04 9.70
CA SER A 586 16.43 15.88 10.50
C SER A 586 17.70 16.31 9.76
N SER A 587 17.69 16.26 8.43
CA SER A 587 18.85 16.59 7.60
C SER A 587 18.62 17.82 6.72
N PHE A 588 19.73 18.43 6.27
CA PHE A 588 19.70 19.50 5.29
C PHE A 588 19.00 19.03 4.00
N GLU A 589 19.30 17.82 3.57
CA GLU A 589 18.84 17.25 2.32
C GLU A 589 17.31 16.98 2.34
N GLU A 590 16.76 16.53 3.47
CA GLU A 590 15.32 16.33 3.68
C GLU A 590 14.56 17.67 3.66
N LYS A 591 15.04 18.65 4.43
CA LYS A 591 14.48 20.01 4.49
C LYS A 591 14.40 20.66 3.12
N LEU A 592 15.47 20.47 2.37
CA LEU A 592 15.64 21.02 1.05
C LEU A 592 14.73 20.35 0.01
N ALA A 593 14.66 19.02 0.00
CA ALA A 593 13.73 18.27 -0.85
C ALA A 593 12.26 18.61 -0.55
N PHE A 594 11.92 18.86 0.73
CA PHE A 594 10.59 19.33 1.12
C PHE A 594 10.24 20.69 0.49
N LEU A 595 11.13 21.67 0.59
CA LEU A 595 10.91 22.99 -0.02
C LEU A 595 10.74 22.89 -1.55
N GLU A 596 11.51 22.03 -2.22
CA GLU A 596 11.41 21.83 -3.67
C GLU A 596 10.07 21.21 -4.09
N ASN A 597 9.60 20.21 -3.35
CA ASN A 597 8.29 19.61 -3.59
C ASN A 597 7.17 20.64 -3.38
N CYS A 598 7.27 21.49 -2.35
CA CYS A 598 6.34 22.61 -2.13
C CYS A 598 6.31 23.56 -3.34
N CYS A 599 7.48 23.96 -3.86
CA CYS A 599 7.57 24.81 -5.05
C CYS A 599 6.86 24.20 -6.27
N ILE A 600 7.11 22.91 -6.55
CA ILE A 600 6.50 22.21 -7.69
C ILE A 600 4.97 22.18 -7.55
N ARG A 601 4.45 21.90 -6.33
CA ARG A 601 3.00 21.86 -6.10
C ARG A 601 2.35 23.22 -6.28
N ILE A 602 2.95 24.29 -5.74
CA ILE A 602 2.41 25.65 -5.88
C ILE A 602 2.37 26.09 -7.34
N VAL A 603 3.43 25.82 -8.10
CA VAL A 603 3.52 26.14 -9.54
C VAL A 603 2.43 25.43 -10.35
N LYS A 604 2.09 24.20 -9.98
CA LYS A 604 1.07 23.39 -10.67
C LYS A 604 -0.35 23.58 -10.12
N SER A 605 -0.50 24.30 -9.01
CA SER A 605 -1.79 24.43 -8.34
C SER A 605 -2.75 25.33 -9.11
N GLU A 606 -3.94 24.82 -9.40
CA GLU A 606 -5.03 25.57 -10.02
C GLU A 606 -5.84 26.38 -8.98
N ALA A 607 -5.64 26.14 -7.69
CA ALA A 607 -6.36 26.80 -6.59
C ALA A 607 -5.99 28.30 -6.40
N TYR A 608 -5.05 28.80 -7.17
CA TYR A 608 -4.64 30.20 -7.15
C TYR A 608 -5.39 30.99 -8.24
N GLU A 609 -6.48 31.66 -7.86
CA GLU A 609 -7.42 32.27 -8.82
C GLU A 609 -7.17 33.77 -9.12
N ARG A 610 -6.41 34.49 -8.29
CA ARG A 610 -6.21 35.95 -8.46
C ARG A 610 -5.10 36.28 -9.48
N LYS A 611 -5.48 36.44 -10.74
CA LYS A 611 -4.70 37.19 -11.74
C LYS A 611 -4.93 38.70 -11.58
N HIS A 612 -3.89 39.52 -11.69
CA HIS A 612 -4.02 40.97 -11.53
C HIS A 612 -4.63 41.57 -12.82
N PRO A 613 -5.89 42.06 -12.81
CA PRO A 613 -6.61 42.42 -14.04
C PRO A 613 -5.89 43.51 -14.86
N LEU A 614 -5.30 44.46 -14.14
CA LEU A 614 -4.58 45.62 -14.68
C LEU A 614 -3.17 45.31 -15.21
N VAL A 615 -2.58 44.15 -14.90
CA VAL A 615 -1.24 43.80 -15.43
C VAL A 615 -1.39 42.91 -16.66
N ASP A 616 -2.35 41.99 -16.65
CA ASP A 616 -2.65 41.15 -17.81
C ASP A 616 -3.22 41.97 -18.99
N SER A 617 -3.96 43.06 -18.73
CA SER A 617 -4.48 43.92 -19.80
C SER A 617 -3.42 44.83 -20.44
N TYR A 618 -2.41 45.27 -19.69
CA TYR A 618 -1.36 46.17 -20.18
C TYR A 618 -0.12 45.42 -20.72
N PHE A 619 0.09 44.16 -20.32
CA PHE A 619 1.25 43.36 -20.70
C PHE A 619 0.87 42.00 -21.30
N ALA A 620 -0.19 41.93 -22.11
CA ALA A 620 -0.67 40.70 -22.75
C ALA A 620 0.40 39.91 -23.57
N PHE A 621 1.51 40.55 -23.95
CA PHE A 621 2.65 39.91 -24.62
C PHE A 621 3.63 39.20 -23.66
N LEU A 622 3.64 39.56 -22.38
CA LEU A 622 4.34 38.86 -21.29
C LEU A 622 3.40 37.79 -20.73
N LYS A 623 3.26 36.66 -21.42
CA LYS A 623 2.52 35.48 -20.91
C LYS A 623 3.21 34.91 -19.67
N ASN A 624 2.94 35.45 -18.48
CA ASN A 624 3.47 34.95 -17.23
C ASN A 624 2.50 33.89 -16.64
N PRO A 625 2.87 32.61 -16.55
CA PRO A 625 1.93 31.53 -16.24
C PRO A 625 1.48 31.46 -14.77
N LEU A 626 2.10 32.23 -13.86
CA LEU A 626 1.82 32.20 -12.42
C LEU A 626 1.06 33.43 -11.94
N THR A 627 0.11 33.22 -11.02
CA THR A 627 -0.59 34.28 -10.29
C THR A 627 0.34 35.05 -9.34
N THR A 628 -0.08 36.24 -8.91
CA THR A 628 0.68 37.04 -7.94
C THR A 628 0.89 36.31 -6.62
N SER A 629 -0.09 35.53 -6.19
CA SER A 629 -0.01 34.74 -4.95
C SER A 629 0.92 33.53 -5.11
N GLN A 630 0.91 32.84 -6.26
CA GLN A 630 1.91 31.80 -6.55
C GLN A 630 3.34 32.37 -6.52
N ARG A 631 3.54 33.55 -7.13
CA ARG A 631 4.85 34.23 -7.11
C ARG A 631 5.30 34.55 -5.69
N HIS A 632 4.39 35.02 -4.83
CA HIS A 632 4.71 35.36 -3.45
C HIS A 632 5.17 34.12 -2.67
N HIS A 633 4.44 33.01 -2.76
CA HIS A 633 4.82 31.79 -2.03
C HIS A 633 6.05 31.09 -2.62
N VAL A 634 6.21 31.08 -3.95
CA VAL A 634 7.45 30.58 -4.57
C VAL A 634 8.64 31.42 -4.09
N ARG A 635 8.49 32.75 -4.01
CA ARG A 635 9.54 33.63 -3.47
C ARG A 635 9.85 33.29 -2.02
N LEU A 636 8.83 33.09 -1.19
CA LEU A 636 9.01 32.73 0.21
C LEU A 636 9.73 31.38 0.39
N LEU A 637 9.38 30.39 -0.43
CA LEU A 637 10.07 29.10 -0.46
C LEU A 637 11.52 29.24 -0.93
N GLN A 638 11.78 30.07 -1.93
CA GLN A 638 13.14 30.38 -2.41
C GLN A 638 13.97 31.10 -1.35
N GLU A 639 13.39 32.05 -0.63
CA GLU A 639 14.02 32.73 0.50
C GLU A 639 14.39 31.71 1.59
N LYS A 640 13.48 30.80 1.94
CA LYS A 640 13.75 29.72 2.91
C LYS A 640 14.80 28.72 2.43
N MET A 641 14.82 28.36 1.15
CA MET A 641 15.89 27.55 0.59
C MET A 641 17.24 28.27 0.70
N GLN A 642 17.28 29.58 0.42
CA GLN A 642 18.49 30.38 0.50
C GLN A 642 18.97 30.53 1.95
N GLU A 643 18.06 30.69 2.91
CA GLU A 643 18.38 30.65 4.34
C GLU A 643 19.02 29.32 4.73
N LEU A 644 18.38 28.20 4.36
CA LEU A 644 18.90 26.85 4.63
C LEU A 644 20.29 26.63 4.03
N VAL A 645 20.51 27.09 2.80
CA VAL A 645 21.82 27.03 2.13
C VAL A 645 22.84 27.92 2.85
N THR A 646 22.44 29.09 3.33
CA THR A 646 23.31 30.01 4.05
C THR A 646 23.69 29.48 5.44
N GLU A 647 22.74 28.88 6.16
CA GLU A 647 22.98 28.17 7.42
C GLU A 647 24.01 27.07 7.20
N ARG A 648 23.82 26.24 6.18
CA ARG A 648 24.76 25.16 5.85
C ARG A 648 26.13 25.68 5.42
N LEU A 649 26.20 26.78 4.66
CA LEU A 649 27.46 27.45 4.35
C LEU A 649 28.18 27.92 5.62
N ASN A 650 27.45 28.42 6.61
CA ASN A 650 28.01 28.86 7.87
C ASN A 650 28.53 27.69 8.72
N GLU A 651 27.77 26.60 8.81
CA GLU A 651 28.19 25.37 9.50
C GLU A 651 29.50 24.81 8.94
N LEU A 652 29.70 24.91 7.62
CA LEU A 652 30.87 24.40 6.93
C LEU A 652 32.06 25.37 6.93
N LYS A 653 31.97 26.57 7.53
CA LYS A 653 33.03 27.60 7.49
C LYS A 653 34.39 27.11 7.98
N GLU A 654 34.41 26.24 8.98
CA GLU A 654 35.63 25.69 9.56
C GLU A 654 36.14 24.45 8.81
N GLU A 655 35.39 23.98 7.81
CA GLU A 655 35.71 22.83 6.98
C GLU A 655 35.90 23.27 5.51
N PRO A 656 37.00 23.96 5.18
CA PRO A 656 37.17 24.66 3.89
C PRO A 656 37.00 23.75 2.67
N GLU A 657 37.41 22.48 2.77
CA GLU A 657 37.17 21.50 1.70
C GLU A 657 35.69 21.18 1.50
N LYS A 658 34.94 20.97 2.59
CA LYS A 658 33.50 20.69 2.53
C LYS A 658 32.71 21.94 2.14
N LEU A 659 33.17 23.12 2.55
CA LEU A 659 32.57 24.40 2.19
C LEU A 659 32.63 24.65 0.69
N GLU A 660 33.81 24.50 0.09
CA GLU A 660 33.99 24.69 -1.35
C GLU A 660 33.21 23.63 -2.15
N GLU A 661 33.18 22.40 -1.65
CA GLU A 661 32.34 21.34 -2.21
C GLU A 661 30.85 21.71 -2.16
N PHE A 662 30.35 22.16 -1.01
CA PHE A 662 28.95 22.54 -0.84
C PHE A 662 28.55 23.76 -1.69
N LYS A 663 29.38 24.80 -1.74
CA LYS A 663 29.19 25.95 -2.65
C LYS A 663 29.08 25.47 -4.09
N TRP A 664 29.97 24.57 -4.49
CA TRP A 664 29.98 24.02 -5.83
C TRP A 664 28.71 23.21 -6.13
N LEU A 665 28.28 22.33 -5.20
CA LEU A 665 27.03 21.57 -5.31
C LEU A 665 25.86 22.51 -5.55
N MET A 666 25.75 23.59 -4.77
CA MET A 666 24.65 24.55 -4.89
C MET A 666 24.70 25.39 -6.17
N VAL A 667 25.87 25.82 -6.63
CA VAL A 667 26.03 26.56 -7.89
C VAL A 667 25.66 25.69 -9.11
N ASN A 668 25.95 24.39 -9.06
CA ASN A 668 25.75 23.49 -10.20
C ASN A 668 24.44 22.71 -10.14
N ARG A 669 23.76 22.74 -8.99
CA ARG A 669 22.39 22.26 -8.83
C ARG A 669 21.43 22.93 -9.79
N ASP A 670 21.58 24.24 -9.96
CA ASP A 670 20.72 25.09 -10.81
C ASP A 670 21.37 25.47 -12.14
N SER A 671 22.29 24.65 -12.66
CA SER A 671 22.86 24.81 -14.01
C SER A 671 21.78 24.60 -15.11
N LYS A 672 20.84 25.54 -15.24
CA LYS A 672 19.93 25.89 -16.35
C LYS A 672 19.11 24.81 -17.10
N LEU A 673 19.09 23.51 -16.76
CA LEU A 673 18.49 22.50 -17.66
C LEU A 673 17.67 21.33 -17.05
N ALA A 674 17.50 21.20 -15.74
CA ALA A 674 16.80 20.03 -15.16
C ALA A 674 15.32 20.23 -14.79
N HIS A 675 14.85 21.47 -14.66
CA HIS A 675 13.47 21.73 -14.27
C HIS A 675 12.74 22.62 -15.27
N VAL A 676 11.60 22.08 -15.69
CA VAL A 676 10.50 22.67 -16.45
C VAL A 676 10.67 22.71 -17.98
N ASN A 677 10.20 21.63 -18.60
CA ASN A 677 9.86 21.53 -20.01
C ASN A 677 8.62 22.40 -20.38
N THR A 678 8.57 23.65 -19.91
CA THR A 678 7.56 24.64 -20.34
C THR A 678 8.21 25.59 -21.31
N LYS A 679 7.62 25.74 -22.50
CA LYS A 679 8.17 26.45 -23.66
C LYS A 679 8.51 27.94 -23.46
N ARG A 680 8.41 28.55 -22.26
CA ARG A 680 8.89 29.91 -21.92
C ARG A 680 8.84 30.14 -20.40
N PHE A 681 9.98 30.36 -19.74
CA PHE A 681 10.24 31.54 -18.88
C PHE A 681 11.70 31.56 -18.38
N TYR A 682 12.29 32.76 -18.35
CA TYR A 682 13.59 33.07 -17.73
C TYR A 682 13.40 33.28 -16.23
N LEU A 683 14.23 32.62 -15.42
CA LEU A 683 14.50 32.99 -14.02
C LEU A 683 16.01 32.94 -13.84
N HIS A 684 16.63 34.12 -13.87
CA HIS A 684 18.01 34.29 -13.46
C HIS A 684 18.10 34.11 -11.95
N PHE A 685 18.79 33.07 -11.48
CA PHE A 685 19.55 33.17 -10.24
C PHE A 685 20.80 33.99 -10.58
N ASP A 686 20.71 35.30 -10.49
CA ASP A 686 21.93 36.12 -10.42
C ASP A 686 22.49 35.96 -9.01
N VAL A 687 23.33 34.95 -8.83
CA VAL A 687 24.23 34.89 -7.69
C VAL A 687 25.32 35.93 -7.93
N LEU A 688 25.04 37.19 -7.59
CA LEU A 688 26.07 38.20 -7.41
C LEU A 688 26.86 37.85 -6.14
N PHE A 689 27.91 37.04 -6.30
CA PHE A 689 29.02 37.07 -5.36
C PHE A 689 29.69 38.43 -5.51
N ALA A 690 29.27 39.40 -4.70
CA ALA A 690 29.96 40.67 -4.59
C ALA A 690 31.37 40.40 -4.03
N ASN A 691 32.36 40.51 -4.91
CA ASN A 691 33.75 40.73 -4.54
C ASN A 691 33.84 41.99 -3.67
N ASN A 692 34.15 41.84 -2.40
CA ASN A 692 34.70 42.89 -1.56
C ASN A 692 36.11 42.49 -1.14
N ALA A 693 37.09 42.90 -1.96
CA ALA A 693 38.40 43.36 -1.50
C ALA A 693 39.14 44.00 -2.69
N ASP A 694 39.47 45.28 -2.51
CA ASP A 694 40.52 46.08 -3.16
C ASP A 694 40.36 46.50 -4.63
N SER A 695 39.85 47.73 -4.82
CA SER A 695 40.75 48.83 -5.22
C SER A 695 40.08 50.19 -5.01
N GLN A 696 40.54 50.88 -3.96
CA GLN A 696 40.55 52.33 -3.96
C GLN A 696 41.41 52.82 -5.14
N LYS A 697 40.83 53.67 -6.00
CA LYS A 697 41.48 54.89 -6.51
C LYS A 697 40.44 55.75 -7.21
N SER A 698 39.93 56.71 -6.45
CA SER A 698 39.32 57.93 -6.97
C SER A 698 40.37 58.79 -7.69
N VAL A 699 40.07 59.25 -8.90
CA VAL A 699 40.55 60.53 -9.43
C VAL A 699 39.37 61.19 -10.17
N PRO A 700 39.13 62.51 -10.01
CA PRO A 700 37.83 63.13 -10.21
C PRO A 700 37.71 63.79 -11.58
N LEU A 701 36.47 64.06 -11.99
CA LEU A 701 36.19 65.17 -12.90
C LEU A 701 35.02 65.98 -12.32
N ASN A 702 35.35 67.20 -11.88
CA ASN A 702 34.48 68.36 -11.92
C ASN A 702 34.91 69.21 -13.13
N PRO A 703 34.11 70.17 -13.61
CA PRO A 703 32.90 70.75 -13.00
C PRO A 703 31.57 70.19 -13.55
#